data_AF-A0A2P2LJP9-F1
#
_entry.id   AF-A0A2P2LJP9-F1
#
_cell.length_a   1.000
_cell.length_b   1.000
_cell.length_c   1.000
_cell.angle_alpha   90.00
_cell.angle_beta   90.00
_cell.angle_gamma   90.00
#
_symmetry.space_group_name_H-M   'P 1'
#
loop_
_entity.id
_entity.type
_entity.pdbx_description
1 polymer ?
#
loop_
_entity_poly.entity_id
_entity_poly.type
_entity_poly.pdbx_seq_one_letter_code
_entity_poly.pdbx_strand_id
1 'polypeptide(L)'
;MEHVLYFKGVSSIKRRALLNELVLLGWNRGEHVIDVISQFVEAGPLALDVVEVPHSNGFAFMFRLGDALLMDLRDAQNPCCVCRTSLNFLPTALEEQTFAEETCKVNDVDDEGLFNVAACALLELGDYDHMCVDVGSGNVKSTNYVCSWSWETKNDKKPRMMICLDTGEFFLVEISFETDGPQVNLSDCLYKGLPCKALLWVECGYLAAFVEMGDGIMLKIESGMLSYTSSIQNVAPILDMSVVDYHDEKRDQMFACCGVAPEGSLRIIRSGLCIDRLLRTAPIYQGITGIWTVKMKADDLYHSFLVLSFVEETRVLSVGVNFTDVTDSVGFQPDVCTLACGLVCDGLLVQIHQSAVQLCLPTKVAHTEGIPLSSPVCTCWFPNNLSVSLGAVGHNFIVVSTSNPCFLYILGVRLVSAHHYEIFEMQCLRLLYEVSCITIPQKHYKQRKSSTNLVDDDCTAVLPVGINIGTTFVIGTHRPSVEILCFVPDKGLRVVARGTISLTSNMGTSLSGCIPQDVRLVLVDRFYALSGLRNGMLLRFEWPSPSTTPLELSHHGCLTSSSIANTATATFGPQICAVDLIDNRVDDIPISLQMIATRRIGITPVFLVPLGDSLDADMIALSDRPWLLQTARHSISYTSISFQPSTHATPVCSADCPKGILFVAENSLHLVEMVHSKRLNVQKFHLGGTPRKVLYHDDSRLLLVMRTELCNDTCISDICCVDPLSGSIVSSYKFEIGETGKAMELLRVGNEQVVVVGTSLSSGPAIMPSGEAESTKGRLIVFCLVHKQNSDSGSMTLCSKAGSSSQRTSPFPEIVCYATERLSSSSLCSSPDDASSDGSKLEEIEAWQLKTTYATTWPGMVLAISPYLDRYFLASSGNSFYVCGFPLDNLNKVRRLAQGRTRFMVTSLTAHSTRIAVGDCRDGVLFYSYHEDSKKLEQVYCDPSQRLVADCILMDVDTVGVSDRKGSISVLSCSDRHGNASPECNLALSCAYHMGEIAMRIRKGSFSFGLPADDLLMACDSLITTDASNNTIMAMTLLGSIIIFIPLSREEHELLEAVQARLAVHPLTAPILGNDHSEFRSRETPVGARKILDGDMLSQFLELTSAEQDAVLSLPLASTDTFKTCVKPISSLPIPVNRVVQLLEQVHYALN
;
A
#
# COMPACT_ATOMS: atom_id res chain seq x y z
N MET A 1 -39.24 21.21 27.33
CA MET A 1 -37.81 21.07 27.64
C MET A 1 -37.40 19.72 27.10
N GLU A 2 -36.55 19.64 26.07
CA GLU A 2 -35.83 18.40 25.85
C GLU A 2 -34.70 18.37 26.86
N HIS A 3 -34.78 17.45 27.80
CA HIS A 3 -33.71 17.22 28.76
C HIS A 3 -32.56 16.54 28.00
N VAL A 4 -31.50 17.29 27.71
CA VAL A 4 -30.25 16.68 27.23
C VAL A 4 -29.46 16.27 28.46
N LEU A 5 -29.52 14.99 28.75
CA LEU A 5 -28.78 14.35 29.83
C LEU A 5 -27.30 14.34 29.47
N TYR A 6 -26.48 15.02 30.26
CA TYR A 6 -25.02 14.97 30.13
C TYR A 6 -24.45 14.59 31.49
N PHE A 7 -23.62 13.55 31.52
CA PHE A 7 -23.14 12.93 32.75
C PHE A 7 -21.64 13.10 32.91
N LYS A 8 -21.18 13.37 34.13
CA LYS A 8 -19.75 13.36 34.48
C LYS A 8 -19.57 12.62 35.80
N GLY A 9 -19.04 11.40 35.72
CA GLY A 9 -18.55 10.67 36.89
C GLY A 9 -17.29 11.34 37.44
N VAL A 10 -17.37 11.97 38.61
CA VAL A 10 -16.19 12.49 39.32
C VAL A 10 -15.90 11.56 40.49
N SER A 11 -14.78 10.84 40.44
CA SER A 11 -14.27 10.09 41.58
C SER A 11 -13.53 11.05 42.53
N SER A 12 -14.16 11.35 43.67
CA SER A 12 -13.51 12.09 44.75
C SER A 12 -13.01 11.10 45.79
N ILE A 13 -11.69 10.92 45.91
CA ILE A 13 -11.07 10.21 47.06
C ILE A 13 -11.15 11.14 48.27
N LYS A 14 -12.33 11.22 48.89
CA LYS A 14 -12.48 11.77 50.24
C LYS A 14 -13.02 10.67 51.14
N ARG A 15 -12.12 10.12 51.97
CA ARG A 15 -12.34 9.07 52.99
C ARG A 15 -12.53 7.64 52.43
N ARG A 16 -11.46 7.00 51.92
CA ARG A 16 -11.33 5.52 51.73
C ARG A 16 -12.47 4.75 51.03
N ALA A 17 -13.49 5.42 50.50
CA ALA A 17 -14.62 4.84 49.80
C ALA A 17 -14.72 5.50 48.42
N LEU A 18 -14.84 4.69 47.37
CA LEU A 18 -15.11 5.18 46.02
C LEU A 18 -16.55 5.71 45.99
N LEU A 19 -16.69 6.99 45.65
CA LEU A 19 -17.96 7.68 45.47
C LEU A 19 -18.13 7.95 43.98
N ASN A 20 -19.26 7.51 43.41
CA ASN A 20 -19.68 7.85 42.06
C ASN A 20 -20.65 9.03 42.15
N GLU A 21 -20.39 10.06 41.36
CA GLU A 21 -21.24 11.24 41.25
C GLU A 21 -21.94 11.24 39.89
N LEU A 22 -23.27 11.21 39.89
CA LEU A 22 -24.13 11.29 38.71
C LEU A 22 -24.75 12.68 38.62
N VAL A 23 -24.48 13.41 37.54
CA VAL A 23 -25.01 14.77 37.31
C VAL A 23 -26.03 14.72 36.17
N LEU A 24 -27.20 15.31 36.39
CA LEU A 24 -28.27 15.45 35.39
C LEU A 24 -28.30 16.90 34.88
N LEU A 25 -28.06 17.09 33.58
CA LEU A 25 -28.14 18.39 32.92
C LEU A 25 -29.45 18.54 32.13
N GLY A 26 -29.93 19.77 31.99
CA GLY A 26 -31.11 20.13 31.20
C GLY A 26 -30.76 21.25 30.24
N TRP A 27 -31.14 21.10 28.96
CA TRP A 27 -30.95 22.17 27.98
C TRP A 27 -32.25 22.96 27.80
N ASN A 28 -32.24 24.21 28.24
CA ASN A 28 -33.29 25.16 27.92
C ASN A 28 -33.10 25.70 26.49
N ARG A 29 -33.82 25.14 25.51
CA ARG A 29 -33.78 25.58 24.11
C ARG A 29 -34.18 27.04 23.90
N GLY A 30 -34.98 27.62 24.80
CA GLY A 30 -35.43 29.02 24.69
C GLY A 30 -34.35 30.02 25.08
N GLU A 31 -33.50 29.66 26.04
CA GLU A 31 -32.43 30.54 26.56
C GLU A 31 -31.04 30.13 26.05
N HIS A 32 -30.93 28.99 25.35
CA HIS A 32 -29.67 28.36 24.96
C HIS A 32 -28.71 28.09 26.15
N VAL A 33 -29.26 27.86 27.34
CA VAL A 33 -28.50 27.57 28.57
C VAL A 33 -28.63 26.10 28.95
N ILE A 34 -27.54 25.53 29.47
CA ILE A 34 -27.51 24.19 30.07
C ILE A 34 -27.49 24.38 31.60
N ASP A 35 -28.52 23.91 32.28
CA ASP A 35 -28.66 23.99 33.73
C ASP A 35 -28.42 22.62 34.38
N VAL A 36 -27.81 22.60 35.57
CA VAL A 36 -27.72 21.41 36.40
C VAL A 36 -29.08 21.20 37.07
N ILE A 37 -29.76 20.10 36.75
CA ILE A 37 -31.06 19.74 37.33
C ILE A 37 -30.86 19.11 38.71
N SER A 38 -29.92 18.18 38.81
CA SER A 38 -29.63 17.47 40.06
C SER A 38 -28.25 16.78 40.03
N GLN A 39 -27.78 16.45 41.22
CA GLN A 39 -26.51 15.78 41.47
C GLN A 39 -26.76 14.67 42.50
N PHE A 40 -26.46 13.44 42.13
CA PHE A 40 -26.68 12.25 42.93
C PHE A 40 -25.33 11.59 43.24
N VAL A 41 -25.09 11.23 44.49
CA VAL A 41 -23.84 10.59 44.91
C VAL A 41 -24.16 9.21 45.47
N GLU A 42 -23.57 8.17 44.87
CA GLU A 42 -23.72 6.79 45.30
C GLU A 42 -22.36 6.22 45.73
N ALA A 43 -22.31 5.52 46.86
CA ALA A 43 -21.14 4.75 47.25
C ALA A 43 -21.18 3.38 46.56
N GLY A 44 -20.10 2.99 45.87
CA GLY A 44 -20.05 1.72 45.14
C GLY A 44 -18.78 1.52 44.32
N PRO A 45 -18.70 0.41 43.55
CA PRO A 45 -17.62 0.16 42.58
C PRO A 45 -17.54 1.28 41.55
N LEU A 46 -16.36 1.52 40.96
CA LEU A 46 -16.14 2.60 40.00
C LEU A 46 -17.10 2.48 38.81
N ALA A 47 -17.88 3.53 38.55
CA ALA A 47 -18.71 3.64 37.35
C ALA A 47 -17.82 4.03 36.16
N LEU A 48 -17.92 3.26 35.07
CA LEU A 48 -17.10 3.42 33.87
C LEU A 48 -17.86 4.14 32.75
N ASP A 49 -19.12 3.78 32.53
CA ASP A 49 -19.91 4.32 31.43
C ASP A 49 -21.41 4.39 31.76
N VAL A 50 -22.13 5.27 31.08
CA VAL A 50 -23.57 5.49 31.24
C VAL A 50 -24.24 5.56 29.87
N VAL A 51 -25.33 4.79 29.70
CA VAL A 51 -25.98 4.58 28.41
C VAL A 51 -27.47 4.78 28.51
N GLU A 52 -28.02 5.73 27.76
CA GLU A 52 -29.48 5.89 27.67
C GLU A 52 -30.12 4.69 26.95
N VAL A 53 -31.27 4.24 27.43
CA VAL A 53 -32.04 3.18 26.79
C VAL A 53 -32.93 3.82 25.70
N PRO A 54 -32.71 3.48 24.41
CA PRO A 54 -33.42 4.11 23.32
C PRO A 54 -34.91 3.81 23.39
N HIS A 55 -35.73 4.78 22.97
CA HIS A 55 -37.20 4.70 22.95
C HIS A 55 -37.87 4.51 24.33
N SER A 56 -37.13 4.62 25.43
CA SER A 56 -37.67 4.60 26.79
C SER A 56 -37.27 5.85 27.57
N ASN A 57 -38.23 6.75 27.78
CA ASN A 57 -37.96 8.05 28.38
C ASN A 57 -37.48 7.90 29.84
N GLY A 58 -36.25 8.35 30.11
CA GLY A 58 -35.69 8.47 31.45
C GLY A 58 -35.08 7.18 32.02
N PHE A 59 -34.83 6.14 31.22
CA PHE A 59 -34.07 4.97 31.66
C PHE A 59 -32.64 4.99 31.11
N ALA A 60 -31.66 4.65 31.95
CA ALA A 60 -30.26 4.55 31.55
C ALA A 60 -29.55 3.40 32.27
N PHE A 61 -28.61 2.74 31.59
CA PHE A 61 -27.66 1.84 32.23
C PHE A 61 -26.49 2.63 32.81
N MET A 62 -26.05 2.24 34.00
CA MET A 62 -24.77 2.63 34.59
C MET A 62 -23.91 1.37 34.72
N PHE A 63 -22.85 1.28 33.92
CA PHE A 63 -21.88 0.18 33.96
C PHE A 63 -20.81 0.47 35.00
N ARG A 64 -20.60 -0.47 35.92
CA ARG A 64 -19.57 -0.38 36.96
C ARG A 64 -18.68 -1.62 36.90
N LEU A 65 -17.57 -1.58 37.63
CA LEU A 65 -16.74 -2.75 37.85
C LEU A 65 -17.56 -3.89 38.51
N GLY A 66 -17.79 -4.97 37.78
CA GLY A 66 -18.48 -6.19 38.23
C GLY A 66 -20.01 -6.21 38.06
N ASP A 67 -20.68 -5.09 37.80
CA ASP A 67 -22.15 -5.05 37.65
C ASP A 67 -22.67 -3.92 36.73
N ALA A 68 -23.89 -4.10 36.23
CA ALA A 68 -24.63 -3.12 35.44
C ALA A 68 -25.95 -2.76 36.15
N LEU A 69 -26.20 -1.47 36.35
CA LEU A 69 -27.43 -0.97 36.96
C LEU A 69 -28.34 -0.33 35.93
N LEU A 70 -29.62 -0.72 35.88
CA LEU A 70 -30.65 0.04 35.17
C LEU A 70 -31.23 1.09 36.13
N MET A 71 -31.03 2.36 35.80
CA MET A 71 -31.47 3.53 36.56
C MET A 71 -32.74 4.11 35.95
N ASP A 72 -33.70 4.47 36.79
CA ASP A 72 -34.87 5.29 36.45
C ASP A 72 -34.59 6.74 36.89
N LEU A 73 -34.51 7.60 35.90
CA LEU A 73 -34.16 9.02 35.99
C LEU A 73 -35.36 9.92 35.68
N ARG A 74 -36.59 9.36 35.63
CA ARG A 74 -37.81 10.14 35.35
C ARG A 74 -38.10 11.15 36.47
N ASP A 75 -37.79 10.80 37.72
CA ASP A 75 -37.72 11.76 38.83
C ASP A 75 -36.27 12.26 38.99
N ALA A 76 -35.99 13.43 38.41
CA ALA A 76 -34.65 14.00 38.47
C ALA A 76 -34.17 14.28 39.90
N GLN A 77 -35.05 14.44 40.88
CA GLN A 77 -34.66 14.72 42.27
C GLN A 77 -34.31 13.45 43.05
N ASN A 78 -34.82 12.29 42.65
CA ASN A 78 -34.57 11.00 43.30
C ASN A 78 -34.35 9.88 42.25
N PRO A 79 -33.18 9.83 41.59
CA PRO A 79 -32.87 8.73 40.70
C PRO A 79 -32.85 7.41 41.47
N CYS A 80 -33.46 6.35 40.94
CA CYS A 80 -33.54 5.06 41.60
C CYS A 80 -33.03 3.92 40.72
N CYS A 81 -32.35 2.94 41.32
CA CYS A 81 -31.95 1.73 40.64
C CYS A 81 -33.13 0.75 40.59
N VAL A 82 -33.51 0.33 39.38
CA VAL A 82 -34.62 -0.60 39.13
C VAL A 82 -34.13 -2.04 39.08
N CYS A 83 -33.02 -2.29 38.38
CA CYS A 83 -32.47 -3.63 38.20
C CYS A 83 -30.95 -3.61 38.32
N ARG A 84 -30.39 -4.64 38.96
CA ARG A 84 -28.94 -4.87 39.09
C ARG A 84 -28.59 -6.21 38.46
N THR A 85 -27.72 -6.17 37.47
CA THR A 85 -27.23 -7.36 36.75
C THR A 85 -25.77 -7.60 37.11
N SER A 86 -25.45 -8.79 37.63
CA SER A 86 -24.07 -9.19 37.95
C SER A 86 -23.33 -9.63 36.69
N LEU A 87 -22.10 -9.15 36.50
CA LEU A 87 -21.22 -9.49 35.36
C LEU A 87 -20.12 -10.50 35.74
N ASN A 88 -20.05 -10.88 37.02
CA ASN A 88 -19.13 -11.90 37.50
C ASN A 88 -19.71 -13.30 37.25
N PHE A 89 -19.44 -13.86 36.07
CA PHE A 89 -19.77 -15.25 35.76
C PHE A 89 -18.70 -16.17 36.35
N LEU A 90 -19.11 -17.18 37.11
CA LEU A 90 -18.19 -18.22 37.60
C LEU A 90 -17.55 -18.92 36.40
N PRO A 91 -16.22 -19.06 36.32
CA PRO A 91 -15.59 -19.85 35.27
C PRO A 91 -16.05 -21.30 35.43
N THR A 92 -16.62 -21.87 34.38
CA THR A 92 -16.94 -23.30 34.31
C THR A 92 -15.63 -24.07 34.55
N ALA A 93 -15.63 -24.88 35.60
CA ALA A 93 -14.44 -25.49 36.20
C ALA A 93 -13.51 -26.21 35.20
N LEU A 94 -12.22 -25.87 35.24
CA LEU A 94 -11.15 -26.87 35.24
C LEU A 94 -9.99 -26.37 36.12
N GLU A 95 -9.80 -27.09 37.22
CA GLU A 95 -8.69 -27.16 38.18
C GLU A 95 -7.69 -25.99 38.24
N GLU A 96 -7.62 -25.31 39.39
CA GLU A 96 -6.32 -24.87 39.91
C GLU A 96 -6.29 -24.79 41.44
N GLN A 97 -5.11 -25.15 41.96
CA GLN A 97 -4.82 -25.54 43.33
C GLN A 97 -4.60 -24.31 44.24
N THR A 98 -5.16 -24.41 45.44
CA THR A 98 -4.94 -23.56 46.62
C THR A 98 -3.47 -23.29 46.92
N PHE A 99 -3.08 -22.03 47.20
CA PHE A 99 -2.09 -21.73 48.26
C PHE A 99 -2.29 -20.33 48.89
N ALA A 100 -1.82 -20.22 50.12
CA ALA A 100 -2.24 -19.31 51.18
C ALA A 100 -1.58 -17.91 51.17
N GLU A 101 -2.31 -16.94 51.72
CA GLU A 101 -1.88 -15.55 51.99
C GLU A 101 -0.85 -15.44 53.12
N GLU A 102 0.13 -14.56 52.94
CA GLU A 102 0.80 -13.84 54.04
C GLU A 102 0.83 -12.33 53.77
N THR A 103 0.38 -11.57 54.76
CA THR A 103 0.24 -10.11 54.78
C THR A 103 1.57 -9.39 55.06
N CYS A 104 1.81 -8.22 54.44
CA CYS A 104 2.73 -7.21 55.00
C CYS A 104 2.28 -5.76 54.70
N LYS A 105 2.58 -4.89 55.68
CA LYS A 105 2.16 -3.49 55.85
C LYS A 105 3.05 -2.53 55.06
N VAL A 106 2.49 -1.43 54.53
CA VAL A 106 3.24 -0.29 53.97
C VAL A 106 2.89 0.99 54.74
N ASN A 107 3.94 1.75 55.08
CA ASN A 107 3.93 3.02 55.79
C ASN A 107 3.67 4.20 54.82
N ASP A 108 2.96 5.21 55.33
CA ASP A 108 2.69 6.50 54.70
C ASP A 108 3.97 7.35 54.50
N VAL A 109 4.11 7.99 53.33
CA VAL A 109 4.94 9.19 53.13
C VAL A 109 4.21 10.16 52.19
N ASP A 110 4.21 11.43 52.60
CA ASP A 110 3.39 12.55 52.14
C ASP A 110 3.61 13.05 50.70
N ASP A 111 2.53 13.59 50.13
CA ASP A 111 2.41 14.33 48.88
C ASP A 111 3.09 15.73 48.92
N GLU A 112 3.96 16.03 47.96
CA GLU A 112 4.13 17.40 47.42
C GLU A 112 4.91 17.35 46.08
N GLY A 113 4.24 17.60 44.94
CA GLY A 113 4.91 17.64 43.64
C GLY A 113 4.01 17.69 42.39
N LEU A 114 2.94 18.49 42.42
CA LEU A 114 1.90 18.52 41.39
C LEU A 114 2.28 19.39 40.17
N PHE A 115 3.33 19.04 39.40
CA PHE A 115 3.60 19.70 38.10
C PHE A 115 4.41 18.86 37.07
N ASN A 116 4.45 17.52 37.20
CA ASN A 116 5.23 16.66 36.28
C ASN A 116 4.42 15.57 35.55
N VAL A 117 3.15 15.36 35.90
CA VAL A 117 2.37 14.17 35.51
C VAL A 117 2.17 14.02 33.99
N ALA A 118 2.06 15.12 33.24
CA ALA A 118 1.88 15.07 31.78
C ALA A 118 3.17 14.69 31.00
N ALA A 119 4.35 14.97 31.56
CA ALA A 119 5.62 14.51 31.00
C ALA A 119 5.91 13.06 31.38
N CYS A 120 5.47 12.62 32.57
CA CYS A 120 5.62 11.24 33.05
C CYS A 120 4.84 10.24 32.18
N ALA A 121 3.58 10.55 31.83
CA ALA A 121 2.76 9.70 30.96
C ALA A 121 3.31 9.56 29.51
N LEU A 122 4.12 10.52 29.03
CA LEU A 122 4.77 10.46 27.71
C LEU A 122 6.14 9.76 27.75
N LEU A 123 6.82 9.76 28.90
CA LEU A 123 8.10 9.08 29.10
C LEU A 123 7.94 7.57 29.30
N GLU A 124 6.79 7.12 29.80
CA GLU A 124 6.43 5.70 29.99
C GLU A 124 6.09 4.96 28.69
N LEU A 125 5.82 5.66 27.58
CA LEU A 125 5.51 5.05 26.26
C LEU A 125 6.68 4.29 25.60
N GLY A 126 7.88 4.30 26.22
CA GLY A 126 9.06 3.56 25.75
C GLY A 126 9.10 2.10 26.21
N ASP A 127 8.37 1.77 27.28
CA ASP A 127 8.07 0.41 27.70
C ASP A 127 6.56 0.27 27.63
N TYR A 128 6.05 -0.27 26.52
CA TYR A 128 4.65 -0.69 26.43
C TYR A 128 4.44 -1.87 27.40
N ASP A 129 4.36 -1.56 28.68
CA ASP A 129 3.59 -2.25 29.71
C ASP A 129 2.41 -1.33 30.06
N HIS A 130 1.21 -1.88 29.87
CA HIS A 130 -0.10 -1.32 30.21
C HIS A 130 -0.53 -0.03 29.50
N MET A 131 -1.15 -0.17 28.32
CA MET A 131 -2.34 0.64 28.00
C MET A 131 -3.52 0.11 28.82
N CYS A 132 -3.41 0.27 30.14
CA CYS A 132 -4.52 0.27 31.06
C CYS A 132 -4.18 1.41 32.02
N VAL A 133 -5.10 2.36 32.17
CA VAL A 133 -4.97 3.39 33.21
C VAL A 133 -4.75 2.64 34.53
N ASP A 134 -3.57 2.85 35.12
CA ASP A 134 -3.15 2.22 36.36
C ASP A 134 -4.11 2.64 37.48
N VAL A 135 -5.16 1.83 37.70
CA VAL A 135 -5.92 1.82 38.96
C VAL A 135 -5.10 0.94 39.89
N GLY A 136 -4.35 1.60 40.77
CA GLY A 136 -3.23 1.05 41.52
C GLY A 136 -3.38 -0.37 42.07
N SER A 137 -2.26 -1.08 41.96
CA SER A 137 -1.78 -2.24 42.73
C SER A 137 -2.68 -2.74 43.86
N GLY A 138 -3.20 -3.95 43.67
CA GLY A 138 -3.73 -4.81 44.71
C GLY A 138 -4.14 -6.14 44.10
N ASN A 139 -3.74 -7.25 44.70
CA ASN A 139 -4.06 -8.61 44.26
C ASN A 139 -5.56 -8.92 44.49
N VAL A 140 -6.43 -8.17 43.80
CA VAL A 140 -7.88 -8.29 43.82
C VAL A 140 -8.25 -9.05 42.56
N LYS A 141 -8.91 -10.21 42.71
CA LYS A 141 -9.51 -10.94 41.59
C LYS A 141 -10.18 -9.94 40.64
N SER A 142 -9.68 -9.82 39.41
CA SER A 142 -10.15 -8.84 38.43
C SER A 142 -11.66 -9.02 38.24
N THR A 143 -12.44 -8.05 38.70
CA THR A 143 -13.89 -8.03 38.50
C THR A 143 -14.17 -7.63 37.06
N ASN A 144 -14.92 -8.47 36.33
CA ASN A 144 -15.25 -8.21 34.93
C ASN A 144 -15.97 -6.88 34.76
N TYR A 145 -15.77 -6.22 33.62
CA TYR A 145 -16.48 -4.99 33.29
C TYR A 145 -16.82 -4.92 31.79
N VAL A 146 -17.81 -4.09 31.45
CA VAL A 146 -18.21 -3.88 30.06
C VAL A 146 -17.22 -2.93 29.39
N CYS A 147 -16.53 -3.40 28.35
CA CYS A 147 -15.56 -2.61 27.60
C CYS A 147 -16.22 -1.79 26.48
N SER A 148 -17.27 -2.31 25.86
CA SER A 148 -18.00 -1.63 24.79
C SER A 148 -19.42 -2.18 24.61
N TRP A 149 -20.29 -1.39 23.99
CA TRP A 149 -21.70 -1.71 23.78
C TRP A 149 -22.24 -1.10 22.48
N SER A 150 -23.34 -1.65 21.95
CA SER A 150 -24.04 -1.10 20.79
C SER A 150 -25.52 -1.50 20.77
N TRP A 151 -26.41 -0.57 20.42
CA TRP A 151 -27.85 -0.82 20.30
C TRP A 151 -28.24 -1.33 18.93
N GLU A 152 -29.24 -2.20 18.87
CA GLU A 152 -29.90 -2.56 17.62
C GLU A 152 -30.71 -1.38 17.05
N THR A 153 -30.55 -1.13 15.76
CA THR A 153 -31.11 0.07 15.09
C THR A 153 -32.59 -0.01 14.71
N LYS A 154 -33.22 -1.19 14.68
CA LYS A 154 -34.56 -1.38 14.06
C LYS A 154 -35.66 -1.93 14.99
N ASN A 155 -35.39 -2.14 16.28
CA ASN A 155 -36.34 -2.81 17.18
C ASN A 155 -36.88 -1.91 18.30
N ASP A 156 -37.94 -1.17 17.99
CA ASP A 156 -38.53 -0.17 18.90
C ASP A 156 -39.32 -0.76 20.08
N LYS A 157 -39.78 -2.01 19.97
CA LYS A 157 -40.67 -2.62 20.99
C LYS A 157 -39.92 -3.31 22.12
N LYS A 158 -38.73 -3.81 21.83
CA LYS A 158 -37.85 -4.50 22.77
C LYS A 158 -36.41 -4.10 22.46
N PRO A 159 -35.90 -3.02 23.09
CA PRO A 159 -34.56 -2.56 22.77
C PRO A 159 -33.56 -3.64 23.17
N ARG A 160 -32.69 -3.97 22.22
CA ARG A 160 -31.62 -4.97 22.36
C ARG A 160 -30.28 -4.28 22.25
N MET A 161 -29.37 -4.62 23.17
CA MET A 161 -28.02 -4.10 23.23
C MET A 161 -27.04 -5.27 23.22
N MET A 162 -26.01 -5.19 22.38
CA MET A 162 -24.85 -6.07 22.49
C MET A 162 -23.84 -5.43 23.44
N ILE A 163 -23.28 -6.23 24.36
CA ILE A 163 -22.17 -5.82 25.23
C ILE A 163 -20.98 -6.77 25.05
N CYS A 164 -19.77 -6.23 25.15
CA CYS A 164 -18.53 -7.01 25.24
C CYS A 164 -17.89 -6.76 26.61
N LEU A 165 -17.37 -7.83 27.22
CA LEU A 165 -16.62 -7.74 28.48
C LEU A 165 -15.10 -7.61 28.23
N ASP A 166 -14.36 -7.21 29.27
CA ASP A 166 -12.90 -7.24 29.33
C ASP A 166 -12.31 -8.65 29.11
N THR A 167 -13.07 -9.70 29.40
CA THR A 167 -12.71 -11.10 29.08
C THR A 167 -12.84 -11.46 27.59
N GLY A 168 -13.39 -10.57 26.75
CA GLY A 168 -13.64 -10.81 25.33
C GLY A 168 -14.93 -11.58 25.03
N GLU A 169 -15.80 -11.76 26.03
CA GLU A 169 -17.08 -12.46 25.91
C GLU A 169 -18.21 -11.49 25.52
N PHE A 170 -19.09 -11.92 24.61
CA PHE A 170 -20.18 -11.12 24.05
C PHE A 170 -21.53 -11.59 24.58
N PHE A 171 -22.34 -10.66 25.05
CA PHE A 171 -23.68 -10.93 25.58
C PHE A 171 -24.72 -10.00 24.96
N LEU A 172 -25.94 -10.51 24.78
CA LEU A 172 -27.09 -9.74 24.35
C LEU A 172 -27.95 -9.40 25.57
N VAL A 173 -28.23 -8.11 25.74
CA VAL A 173 -29.13 -7.55 26.74
C VAL A 173 -30.44 -7.20 26.04
N GLU A 174 -31.53 -7.86 26.42
CA GLU A 174 -32.90 -7.54 25.97
C GLU A 174 -33.68 -6.92 27.12
N ILE A 175 -34.39 -5.82 26.85
CA ILE A 175 -35.21 -5.14 27.85
C ILE A 175 -36.68 -5.27 27.44
N SER A 176 -37.49 -5.74 28.38
CA SER A 176 -38.94 -5.81 28.26
C SER A 176 -39.61 -4.95 29.32
N PHE A 177 -40.52 -4.08 28.89
CA PHE A 177 -41.36 -3.28 29.77
C PHE A 177 -42.69 -4.02 29.98
N GLU A 178 -42.76 -4.88 30.99
CA GLU A 178 -43.98 -5.60 31.37
C GLU A 178 -44.78 -4.81 32.43
N THR A 179 -45.99 -5.27 32.76
CA THR A 179 -46.86 -4.59 33.75
C THR A 179 -46.26 -4.52 35.16
N ASP A 180 -45.29 -5.38 35.46
CA ASP A 180 -44.58 -5.45 36.76
C ASP A 180 -43.31 -4.58 36.82
N GLY A 181 -42.97 -3.86 35.74
CA GLY A 181 -41.78 -3.00 35.65
C GLY A 181 -40.82 -3.40 34.51
N PRO A 182 -39.70 -2.67 34.33
CA PRO A 182 -38.67 -3.03 33.37
C PRO A 182 -37.92 -4.29 33.82
N GLN A 183 -37.91 -5.32 32.98
CA GLN A 183 -37.10 -6.52 33.18
C GLN A 183 -35.93 -6.52 32.20
N VAL A 184 -34.73 -6.80 32.70
CA VAL A 184 -33.50 -6.95 31.91
C VAL A 184 -33.18 -8.44 31.80
N ASN A 185 -33.20 -8.97 30.58
CA ASN A 185 -32.81 -10.34 30.27
C ASN A 185 -31.42 -10.34 29.63
N LEU A 186 -30.48 -11.06 30.25
CA LEU A 186 -29.14 -11.26 29.72
C LEU A 186 -29.06 -12.65 29.08
N SER A 187 -28.57 -12.74 27.85
CA SER A 187 -28.32 -14.01 27.16
C SER A 187 -27.13 -14.77 27.75
N ASP A 188 -26.96 -16.03 27.33
CA ASP A 188 -25.68 -16.72 27.46
C ASP A 188 -24.60 -16.07 26.56
N CYS A 189 -23.33 -16.42 26.78
CA CYS A 189 -22.22 -15.94 25.96
C CYS A 189 -22.42 -16.38 24.50
N LEU A 190 -22.59 -15.39 23.61
CA LEU A 190 -22.90 -15.60 22.19
C LEU A 190 -21.66 -15.78 21.33
N TYR A 191 -20.52 -15.24 21.78
CA TYR A 191 -19.23 -15.32 21.12
C TYR A 191 -18.13 -15.04 22.14
N LYS A 192 -17.00 -15.74 22.00
CA LYS A 192 -15.79 -15.49 22.79
C LYS A 192 -14.66 -15.12 21.85
N GLY A 193 -14.16 -13.89 21.98
CA GLY A 193 -13.06 -13.35 21.20
C GLY A 193 -12.13 -12.54 22.08
N LEU A 194 -11.68 -11.40 21.56
CA LEU A 194 -10.84 -10.45 22.29
C LEU A 194 -11.68 -9.29 22.83
N PRO A 195 -11.22 -8.63 23.90
CA PRO A 195 -11.86 -7.42 24.40
C PRO A 195 -11.89 -6.35 23.31
N CYS A 196 -13.08 -5.82 23.06
CA CYS A 196 -13.31 -4.83 22.00
C CYS A 196 -13.44 -3.43 22.60
N LYS A 197 -12.77 -2.45 22.00
CA LYS A 197 -12.83 -1.05 22.41
C LYS A 197 -14.11 -0.36 21.93
N ALA A 198 -14.65 -0.80 20.79
CA ALA A 198 -15.90 -0.28 20.24
C ALA A 198 -16.68 -1.37 19.53
N LEU A 199 -18.01 -1.31 19.64
CA LEU A 199 -18.95 -2.14 18.90
C LEU A 199 -19.89 -1.28 18.06
N LEU A 200 -20.15 -1.70 16.84
CA LEU A 200 -21.06 -1.04 15.92
C LEU A 200 -22.07 -2.06 15.37
N TRP A 201 -23.31 -1.95 15.79
CA TRP A 201 -24.41 -2.71 15.20
C TRP A 201 -24.84 -2.08 13.87
N VAL A 202 -24.75 -2.85 12.79
CA VAL A 202 -25.05 -2.45 11.42
C VAL A 202 -26.40 -3.04 10.99
N GLU A 203 -27.00 -2.47 9.95
CA GLU A 203 -28.20 -3.06 9.34
C GLU A 203 -27.99 -4.51 8.89
N CYS A 204 -29.09 -5.25 8.76
CA CYS A 204 -29.10 -6.66 8.34
C CYS A 204 -28.45 -7.64 9.34
N GLY A 205 -28.30 -7.24 10.62
CA GLY A 205 -27.85 -8.13 11.70
C GLY A 205 -26.34 -8.35 11.74
N TYR A 206 -25.57 -7.44 11.16
CA TYR A 206 -24.11 -7.44 11.23
C TYR A 206 -23.63 -6.62 12.43
N LEU A 207 -22.54 -7.06 13.04
CA LEU A 207 -21.88 -6.40 14.16
C LEU A 207 -20.40 -6.25 13.82
N ALA A 208 -19.93 -5.02 13.71
CA ALA A 208 -18.51 -4.72 13.59
C ALA A 208 -17.94 -4.49 15.00
N ALA A 209 -16.94 -5.27 15.36
CA ALA A 209 -16.27 -5.21 16.65
C ALA A 209 -14.81 -4.77 16.43
N PHE A 210 -14.38 -3.72 17.11
CA PHE A 210 -13.05 -3.14 16.96
C PHE A 210 -12.18 -3.45 18.17
N VAL A 211 -11.11 -4.20 17.93
CA VAL A 211 -10.08 -4.50 18.93
C VAL A 211 -9.08 -3.35 18.97
N GLU A 212 -8.62 -2.98 20.16
CA GLU A 212 -7.56 -1.98 20.29
C GLU A 212 -6.24 -2.54 19.76
N MET A 213 -5.57 -1.81 18.85
CA MET A 213 -4.23 -2.17 18.35
C MET A 213 -4.16 -3.60 17.75
N GLY A 214 -5.26 -4.05 17.14
CA GLY A 214 -5.41 -5.35 16.50
C GLY A 214 -6.49 -5.34 15.42
N ASP A 215 -6.62 -6.44 14.68
CA ASP A 215 -7.64 -6.56 13.62
C ASP A 215 -9.05 -6.51 14.22
N GLY A 216 -9.95 -5.76 13.58
CA GLY A 216 -11.37 -5.80 13.90
C GLY A 216 -12.03 -7.08 13.37
N ILE A 217 -13.21 -7.37 13.89
CA ILE A 217 -13.97 -8.59 13.58
C ILE A 217 -15.36 -8.18 13.10
N MET A 218 -15.83 -8.81 12.04
CA MET A 218 -17.19 -8.63 11.51
C MET A 218 -17.98 -9.92 11.78
N LEU A 219 -18.96 -9.79 12.67
CA LEU A 219 -19.83 -10.86 13.13
C LEU A 219 -21.22 -10.70 12.52
N LYS A 220 -21.94 -11.80 12.34
CA LYS A 220 -23.33 -11.80 11.90
C LYS A 220 -24.18 -12.57 12.90
N ILE A 221 -25.35 -12.04 13.22
CA ILE A 221 -26.29 -12.70 14.12
C ILE A 221 -27.15 -13.66 13.29
N GLU A 222 -26.92 -14.95 13.48
CA GLU A 222 -27.66 -16.02 12.81
C GLU A 222 -28.27 -16.95 13.86
N SER A 223 -29.60 -17.10 13.83
CA SER A 223 -30.34 -18.01 14.70
C SER A 223 -30.07 -17.84 16.21
N GLY A 224 -29.75 -16.61 16.65
CA GLY A 224 -29.48 -16.30 18.06
C GLY A 224 -28.03 -16.51 18.51
N MET A 225 -27.10 -16.82 17.60
CA MET A 225 -25.66 -16.91 17.86
C MET A 225 -24.90 -15.95 16.94
N LEU A 226 -23.70 -15.51 17.37
CA LEU A 226 -22.82 -14.68 16.57
C LEU A 226 -21.86 -15.56 15.76
N SER A 227 -21.95 -15.50 14.43
CA SER A 227 -21.03 -16.20 13.52
C SER A 227 -19.98 -15.23 12.96
N TYR A 228 -18.72 -15.67 12.95
CA TYR A 228 -17.64 -14.93 12.30
C TYR A 228 -17.86 -14.87 10.79
N THR A 229 -17.77 -13.68 10.20
CA THR A 229 -17.91 -13.49 8.74
C THR A 229 -16.60 -13.06 8.09
N SER A 230 -15.97 -11.99 8.57
CA SER A 230 -14.69 -11.51 8.04
C SER A 230 -13.91 -10.68 9.07
N SER A 231 -12.65 -10.36 8.77
CA SER A 231 -11.82 -9.46 9.57
C SER A 231 -11.72 -8.06 8.95
N ILE A 232 -11.48 -7.06 9.80
CA ILE A 232 -11.20 -5.69 9.42
C ILE A 232 -9.71 -5.45 9.71
N GLN A 233 -8.89 -5.46 8.66
CA GLN A 233 -7.44 -5.36 8.80
C GLN A 233 -7.01 -4.05 9.46
N ASN A 234 -6.18 -4.16 10.49
CA ASN A 234 -5.54 -3.06 11.18
C ASN A 234 -4.05 -3.36 11.39
N VAL A 235 -3.18 -2.52 10.84
CA VAL A 235 -1.71 -2.69 10.89
C VAL A 235 -1.11 -2.04 12.16
N ALA A 236 -1.93 -1.31 12.93
CA ALA A 236 -1.50 -0.65 14.16
C ALA A 236 -1.25 -1.66 15.30
N PRO A 237 -0.21 -1.43 16.13
CA PRO A 237 0.85 -0.45 15.98
C PRO A 237 1.99 -1.02 15.14
N ILE A 238 2.68 -0.20 14.35
CA ILE A 238 3.91 -0.64 13.67
C ILE A 238 5.10 -0.34 14.58
N LEU A 239 5.67 -1.40 15.19
CA LEU A 239 6.73 -1.29 16.18
C LEU A 239 8.13 -1.24 15.55
N ASP A 240 8.33 -2.01 14.48
CA ASP A 240 9.56 -2.03 13.69
C ASP A 240 9.26 -2.53 12.28
N MET A 241 10.16 -2.25 11.34
CA MET A 241 10.00 -2.67 9.95
C MET A 241 11.36 -2.95 9.33
N SER A 242 11.47 -4.00 8.52
CA SER A 242 12.61 -4.26 7.66
C SER A 242 12.17 -4.24 6.19
N VAL A 243 12.85 -3.46 5.36
CA VAL A 243 12.60 -3.42 3.90
C VAL A 243 13.64 -4.29 3.22
N VAL A 244 13.20 -5.25 2.41
CA VAL A 244 14.07 -6.26 1.78
C VAL A 244 13.57 -6.61 0.39
N ASP A 245 14.47 -6.72 -0.58
CA ASP A 245 14.20 -7.35 -1.88
C ASP A 245 14.47 -8.86 -1.81
N TYR A 246 13.49 -9.61 -1.31
CA TYR A 246 13.67 -11.05 -1.03
C TYR A 246 13.87 -11.91 -2.30
N HIS A 247 13.28 -11.52 -3.42
CA HIS A 247 13.26 -12.35 -4.64
C HIS A 247 14.36 -11.99 -5.65
N ASP A 248 15.28 -11.08 -5.32
CA ASP A 248 16.18 -10.46 -6.32
C ASP A 248 15.39 -9.89 -7.53
N GLU A 249 14.10 -9.61 -7.32
CA GLU A 249 13.13 -9.15 -8.32
C GLU A 249 13.07 -7.62 -8.38
N LYS A 250 13.88 -6.90 -7.59
CA LYS A 250 13.78 -5.45 -7.36
C LYS A 250 12.40 -5.08 -6.82
N ARG A 251 11.87 -5.91 -5.90
CA ARG A 251 10.61 -5.65 -5.18
C ARG A 251 10.92 -5.53 -3.70
N ASP A 252 11.05 -4.30 -3.24
CA ASP A 252 11.10 -4.01 -1.82
C ASP A 252 9.80 -4.48 -1.16
N GLN A 253 9.92 -5.53 -0.33
CA GLN A 253 8.86 -5.97 0.56
C GLN A 253 9.15 -5.43 1.94
N MET A 254 8.12 -4.86 2.56
CA MET A 254 8.22 -4.40 3.93
C MET A 254 7.75 -5.52 4.86
N PHE A 255 8.62 -5.99 5.73
CA PHE A 255 8.27 -6.87 6.85
C PHE A 255 8.08 -6.01 8.09
N ALA A 256 6.84 -5.87 8.55
CA ALA A 256 6.46 -5.01 9.68
C ALA A 256 6.07 -5.84 10.90
N CYS A 257 6.61 -5.48 12.06
CA CYS A 257 6.15 -5.97 13.37
C CYS A 257 4.89 -5.18 13.77
N CYS A 258 3.75 -5.84 13.76
CA CYS A 258 2.44 -5.23 13.98
C CYS A 258 1.68 -5.87 15.16
N GLY A 259 0.73 -5.12 15.71
CA GLY A 259 -0.15 -5.59 16.78
C GLY A 259 0.53 -5.73 18.15
N VAL A 260 -0.31 -5.92 19.17
CA VAL A 260 0.10 -6.26 20.54
C VAL A 260 -0.46 -7.63 20.88
N ALA A 261 0.24 -8.41 21.71
CA ALA A 261 -0.24 -9.70 22.19
C ALA A 261 -1.67 -9.59 22.74
N PRO A 262 -2.60 -10.50 22.38
CA PRO A 262 -2.37 -11.73 21.60
C PRO A 262 -2.39 -11.56 20.06
N GLU A 263 -2.76 -10.39 19.53
CA GLU A 263 -2.86 -10.11 18.08
C GLU A 263 -1.54 -9.73 17.39
N GLY A 264 -0.43 -9.82 18.12
CA GLY A 264 0.90 -9.56 17.59
C GLY A 264 1.20 -10.44 16.36
N SER A 265 1.56 -9.80 15.27
CA SER A 265 1.71 -10.41 13.96
C SER A 265 2.84 -9.77 13.16
N LEU A 266 3.51 -10.57 12.34
CA LEU A 266 4.41 -10.07 11.31
C LEU A 266 3.60 -9.86 10.04
N ARG A 267 3.63 -8.66 9.49
CA ARG A 267 2.89 -8.32 8.26
C ARG A 267 3.83 -8.02 7.12
N ILE A 268 3.59 -8.63 5.97
CA ILE A 268 4.28 -8.28 4.73
C ILE A 268 3.43 -7.27 3.98
N ILE A 269 3.98 -6.08 3.78
CA ILE A 269 3.34 -5.00 3.05
C ILE A 269 4.04 -4.89 1.69
N ARG A 270 3.27 -5.03 0.61
CA ARG A 270 3.73 -4.98 -0.77
C ARG A 270 3.00 -3.87 -1.51
N SER A 271 3.73 -3.10 -2.32
CA SER A 271 3.11 -2.15 -3.26
C SER A 271 2.43 -2.93 -4.39
N GLY A 272 1.22 -2.52 -4.73
CA GLY A 272 0.48 -3.02 -5.88
C GLY A 272 -0.80 -3.77 -5.52
N LEU A 273 -1.68 -3.85 -6.52
CA LEU A 273 -2.97 -4.53 -6.41
C LEU A 273 -2.77 -6.04 -6.24
N CYS A 274 -3.49 -6.60 -5.27
CA CYS A 274 -3.56 -8.04 -5.07
C CYS A 274 -4.44 -8.69 -6.14
N ILE A 275 -4.05 -9.88 -6.56
CA ILE A 275 -4.83 -10.71 -7.47
C ILE A 275 -5.07 -12.08 -6.85
N ASP A 276 -6.28 -12.61 -7.03
CA ASP A 276 -6.61 -13.97 -6.67
C ASP A 276 -6.34 -14.87 -7.86
N ARG A 277 -5.45 -15.85 -7.68
CA ARG A 277 -5.12 -16.83 -8.73
C ARG A 277 -6.16 -17.96 -8.71
N LEU A 278 -7.05 -17.95 -9.68
CA LEU A 278 -8.14 -18.93 -9.79
C LEU A 278 -7.67 -20.24 -10.45
N LEU A 279 -6.92 -20.13 -11.55
CA LEU A 279 -6.44 -21.28 -12.32
C LEU A 279 -5.05 -21.03 -12.90
N ARG A 280 -4.20 -22.07 -12.90
CA ARG A 280 -2.94 -22.10 -13.65
C ARG A 280 -2.90 -23.37 -14.49
N THR A 281 -2.61 -23.24 -15.79
CA THR A 281 -2.42 -24.39 -16.68
C THR A 281 -1.00 -24.95 -16.59
N ALA A 282 -0.76 -26.12 -17.18
CA ALA A 282 0.59 -26.62 -17.41
C ALA A 282 1.41 -25.67 -18.32
N PRO A 283 2.76 -25.66 -18.20
CA PRO A 283 3.65 -24.76 -18.94
C PRO A 283 3.88 -25.21 -20.40
N ILE A 284 2.80 -25.37 -21.16
CA ILE A 284 2.81 -25.86 -22.56
C ILE A 284 2.68 -24.75 -23.60
N TYR A 285 2.44 -23.51 -23.18
CA TYR A 285 2.11 -22.37 -24.04
C TYR A 285 3.34 -21.52 -24.37
N GLN A 286 4.41 -22.15 -24.85
CA GLN A 286 5.63 -21.44 -25.25
C GLN A 286 5.44 -20.78 -26.63
N GLY A 287 5.93 -19.53 -26.79
CA GLY A 287 5.95 -18.86 -28.08
C GLY A 287 4.63 -18.23 -28.53
N ILE A 288 3.72 -17.92 -27.59
CA ILE A 288 2.52 -17.11 -27.88
C ILE A 288 2.94 -15.74 -28.43
N THR A 289 2.34 -15.34 -29.55
CA THR A 289 2.50 -14.05 -30.22
C THR A 289 1.33 -13.10 -30.02
N GLY A 290 0.17 -13.61 -29.59
CA GLY A 290 -1.00 -12.81 -29.30
C GLY A 290 -2.13 -13.61 -28.67
N ILE A 291 -3.00 -12.93 -27.93
CA ILE A 291 -4.15 -13.51 -27.24
C ILE A 291 -5.34 -12.56 -27.33
N TRP A 292 -6.52 -13.10 -27.63
CA TRP A 292 -7.76 -12.32 -27.74
C TRP A 292 -8.95 -13.10 -27.23
N THR A 293 -9.87 -12.40 -26.59
CA THR A 293 -11.22 -12.92 -26.34
C THR A 293 -12.22 -12.36 -27.33
N VAL A 294 -13.13 -13.22 -27.79
CA VAL A 294 -14.13 -12.87 -28.80
C VAL A 294 -15.51 -13.33 -28.36
N LYS A 295 -16.51 -12.46 -28.53
CA LYS A 295 -17.94 -12.77 -28.32
C LYS A 295 -18.55 -13.33 -29.60
N MET A 296 -19.59 -14.15 -29.47
CA MET A 296 -20.37 -14.60 -30.63
C MET A 296 -21.26 -13.47 -31.18
N LYS A 297 -21.82 -12.65 -30.28
CA LYS A 297 -22.61 -11.45 -30.60
C LYS A 297 -22.10 -10.24 -29.82
N ALA A 298 -22.32 -9.04 -30.37
CA ALA A 298 -21.90 -7.81 -29.71
C ALA A 298 -22.59 -7.59 -28.36
N ASP A 299 -23.86 -8.01 -28.26
CA ASP A 299 -24.70 -7.87 -27.06
C ASP A 299 -24.50 -9.00 -26.02
N ASP A 300 -23.61 -9.97 -26.27
CA ASP A 300 -23.34 -11.06 -25.32
C ASP A 300 -22.66 -10.54 -24.05
N LEU A 301 -23.14 -11.00 -22.89
CA LEU A 301 -22.56 -10.67 -21.58
C LEU A 301 -21.20 -11.33 -21.35
N TYR A 302 -21.00 -12.53 -21.92
CA TYR A 302 -19.82 -13.36 -21.71
C TYR A 302 -19.04 -13.56 -23.00
N HIS A 303 -17.73 -13.76 -22.88
CA HIS A 303 -16.88 -14.16 -24.01
C HIS A 303 -17.17 -15.60 -24.38
N SER A 304 -17.16 -15.91 -25.68
CA SER A 304 -17.43 -17.26 -26.19
C SER A 304 -16.14 -18.00 -26.54
N PHE A 305 -15.15 -17.28 -27.07
CA PHE A 305 -13.91 -17.85 -27.59
C PHE A 305 -12.67 -17.14 -27.04
N LEU A 306 -11.62 -17.91 -26.82
CA LEU A 306 -10.27 -17.46 -26.50
C LEU A 306 -9.34 -17.91 -27.63
N VAL A 307 -8.77 -16.95 -28.36
CA VAL A 307 -7.87 -17.19 -29.48
C VAL A 307 -6.43 -17.03 -28.99
N LEU A 308 -5.62 -18.05 -29.19
CA LEU A 308 -4.18 -18.08 -28.92
C LEU A 308 -3.44 -18.15 -30.26
N SER A 309 -2.61 -17.15 -30.55
CA SER A 309 -1.72 -17.18 -31.70
C SER A 309 -0.30 -17.51 -31.26
N PHE A 310 0.35 -18.36 -32.04
CA PHE A 310 1.75 -18.72 -31.94
C PHE A 310 2.48 -18.31 -33.22
N VAL A 311 3.78 -18.59 -33.31
CA VAL A 311 4.59 -18.22 -34.47
C VAL A 311 4.13 -18.93 -35.76
N GLU A 312 3.72 -20.20 -35.67
CA GLU A 312 3.33 -21.03 -36.81
C GLU A 312 1.94 -21.67 -36.67
N GLU A 313 1.27 -21.50 -35.52
CA GLU A 313 -0.05 -22.08 -35.27
C GLU A 313 -1.03 -21.08 -34.63
N THR A 314 -2.32 -21.29 -34.81
CA THR A 314 -3.41 -20.60 -34.11
C THR A 314 -4.35 -21.63 -33.50
N ARG A 315 -4.71 -21.45 -32.22
CA ARG A 315 -5.67 -22.29 -31.51
C ARG A 315 -6.82 -21.45 -30.96
N VAL A 316 -8.03 -21.98 -31.02
CA VAL A 316 -9.24 -21.35 -30.49
C VAL A 316 -9.83 -22.26 -29.42
N LEU A 317 -9.89 -21.76 -28.19
CA LEU A 317 -10.48 -22.43 -27.04
C LEU A 317 -11.87 -21.86 -26.75
N SER A 318 -12.80 -22.69 -26.30
CA SER A 318 -14.08 -22.23 -25.77
C SER A 318 -13.90 -21.62 -24.38
N VAL A 319 -14.66 -20.56 -24.08
CA VAL A 319 -14.69 -19.94 -22.74
C VAL A 319 -15.88 -20.50 -21.97
N GLY A 320 -15.61 -21.21 -20.88
CA GLY A 320 -16.60 -21.86 -20.02
C GLY A 320 -15.93 -22.44 -18.76
N VAL A 321 -16.51 -23.49 -18.18
CA VAL A 321 -15.97 -24.15 -16.97
C VAL A 321 -14.56 -24.74 -17.23
N ASN A 322 -14.35 -25.26 -18.45
CA ASN A 322 -13.05 -25.77 -18.92
C ASN A 322 -12.75 -25.18 -20.31
N PHE A 323 -11.49 -24.86 -20.58
CA PHE A 323 -11.05 -24.45 -21.92
C PHE A 323 -10.94 -25.68 -22.83
N THR A 324 -11.83 -25.80 -23.82
CA THR A 324 -11.79 -26.89 -24.81
C THR A 324 -11.37 -26.37 -26.19
N ASP A 325 -10.51 -27.09 -26.89
CA ASP A 325 -10.11 -26.72 -28.25
C ASP A 325 -11.28 -26.92 -29.23
N VAL A 326 -11.65 -25.84 -29.92
CA VAL A 326 -12.75 -25.76 -30.90
C VAL A 326 -12.28 -25.17 -32.24
N THR A 327 -10.97 -25.13 -32.48
CA THR A 327 -10.35 -24.50 -33.67
C THR A 327 -11.02 -24.90 -34.98
N ASP A 328 -11.18 -26.21 -35.22
CA ASP A 328 -11.78 -26.76 -36.44
C ASP A 328 -13.26 -26.39 -36.61
N SER A 329 -13.97 -26.15 -35.51
CA SER A 329 -15.41 -25.87 -35.50
C SER A 329 -15.73 -24.39 -35.69
N VAL A 330 -14.76 -23.51 -35.44
CA VAL A 330 -14.85 -22.05 -35.62
C VAL A 330 -14.51 -21.66 -37.06
N GLY A 331 -13.58 -22.39 -37.69
CA GLY A 331 -13.17 -22.17 -39.08
C GLY A 331 -11.95 -21.26 -39.24
N PHE A 332 -11.21 -21.00 -38.16
CA PHE A 332 -9.92 -20.33 -38.23
C PHE A 332 -8.90 -21.28 -38.88
N GLN A 333 -7.97 -20.72 -39.65
CA GLN A 333 -6.86 -21.49 -40.19
C GLN A 333 -5.85 -21.78 -39.06
N PRO A 334 -5.57 -23.07 -38.74
CA PRO A 334 -4.71 -23.43 -37.63
C PRO A 334 -3.22 -23.28 -37.95
N ASP A 335 -2.79 -23.47 -39.19
CA ASP A 335 -1.36 -23.49 -39.59
C ASP A 335 -0.78 -22.09 -39.90
N VAL A 336 -1.35 -21.03 -39.32
CA VAL A 336 -0.91 -19.64 -39.55
C VAL A 336 -0.84 -18.86 -38.25
N CYS A 337 0.03 -17.85 -38.21
CA CYS A 337 0.05 -16.84 -37.14
C CYS A 337 -1.06 -15.82 -37.37
N THR A 338 -1.94 -15.66 -36.38
CA THR A 338 -3.00 -14.65 -36.39
C THR A 338 -2.45 -13.32 -35.90
N LEU A 339 -2.56 -12.28 -36.73
CA LEU A 339 -2.12 -10.91 -36.40
C LEU A 339 -3.18 -10.14 -35.62
N ALA A 340 -4.45 -10.34 -35.97
CA ALA A 340 -5.59 -9.77 -35.27
C ALA A 340 -6.84 -10.61 -35.55
N CYS A 341 -7.77 -10.64 -34.60
CA CYS A 341 -9.07 -11.27 -34.79
C CYS A 341 -10.16 -10.49 -34.05
N GLY A 342 -11.41 -10.75 -34.39
CA GLY A 342 -12.55 -10.10 -33.74
C GLY A 342 -13.87 -10.39 -34.41
N LEU A 343 -14.92 -9.74 -33.90
CA LEU A 343 -16.29 -9.83 -34.42
C LEU A 343 -16.56 -8.65 -35.36
N VAL A 344 -16.97 -8.91 -36.61
CA VAL A 344 -17.38 -7.83 -37.55
C VAL A 344 -18.87 -7.54 -37.43
N CYS A 345 -19.68 -8.59 -37.39
CA CYS A 345 -21.11 -8.57 -37.10
C CYS A 345 -21.47 -9.82 -36.29
N ASP A 346 -22.64 -9.84 -35.67
CA ASP A 346 -23.14 -11.01 -34.93
C ASP A 346 -22.99 -12.31 -35.72
N GLY A 347 -22.28 -13.28 -35.13
CA GLY A 347 -21.98 -14.60 -35.72
C GLY A 347 -20.92 -14.62 -36.82
N LEU A 348 -20.27 -13.48 -37.12
CA LEU A 348 -19.23 -13.35 -38.14
C LEU A 348 -17.89 -12.97 -37.52
N LEU A 349 -17.02 -13.97 -37.38
CA LEU A 349 -15.67 -13.80 -36.87
C LEU A 349 -14.69 -13.53 -38.00
N VAL A 350 -13.65 -12.74 -37.73
CA VAL A 350 -12.57 -12.49 -38.68
C VAL A 350 -11.24 -12.91 -38.07
N GLN A 351 -10.44 -13.59 -38.87
CA GLN A 351 -9.04 -13.88 -38.64
C GLN A 351 -8.20 -13.12 -39.67
N ILE A 352 -7.30 -12.27 -39.22
CA ILE A 352 -6.33 -11.58 -40.07
C ILE A 352 -4.98 -12.28 -39.88
N HIS A 353 -4.42 -12.80 -40.96
CA HIS A 353 -3.08 -13.39 -40.98
C HIS A 353 -2.24 -12.76 -42.09
N GLN A 354 -0.96 -13.10 -42.16
CA GLN A 354 -0.01 -12.43 -43.06
C GLN A 354 -0.39 -12.47 -44.54
N SER A 355 -1.12 -13.49 -45.00
CA SER A 355 -1.48 -13.68 -46.41
C SER A 355 -2.91 -13.29 -46.78
N ALA A 356 -3.86 -13.26 -45.83
CA ALA A 356 -5.26 -12.96 -46.12
C ALA A 356 -6.04 -12.46 -44.90
N VAL A 357 -7.22 -11.91 -45.19
CA VAL A 357 -8.28 -11.65 -44.21
C VAL A 357 -9.35 -12.70 -44.42
N GLN A 358 -9.57 -13.55 -43.43
CA GLN A 358 -10.53 -14.64 -43.49
C GLN A 358 -11.74 -14.34 -42.60
N LEU A 359 -12.93 -14.44 -43.17
CA LEU A 359 -14.20 -14.33 -42.47
C LEU A 359 -14.72 -15.76 -42.22
N CYS A 360 -15.09 -16.06 -40.98
CA CYS A 360 -15.46 -17.39 -40.50
C CYS A 360 -16.85 -17.37 -39.86
N LEU A 361 -17.69 -18.34 -40.22
CA LEU A 361 -18.97 -18.62 -39.56
C LEU A 361 -18.84 -19.89 -38.69
N PRO A 362 -18.83 -19.77 -37.36
CA PRO A 362 -18.71 -20.91 -36.45
C PRO A 362 -19.92 -21.85 -36.53
N THR A 363 -19.68 -23.15 -36.35
CA THR A 363 -20.72 -24.19 -36.30
C THR A 363 -21.40 -24.30 -34.93
N LYS A 364 -22.52 -25.03 -34.86
CA LYS A 364 -23.19 -25.36 -33.58
C LYS A 364 -22.33 -26.13 -32.57
N VAL A 365 -21.27 -26.79 -33.03
CA VAL A 365 -20.32 -27.50 -32.16
C VAL A 365 -19.46 -26.51 -31.40
N ALA A 366 -19.07 -25.40 -32.05
CA ALA A 366 -18.29 -24.34 -31.41
C ALA A 366 -19.13 -23.49 -30.45
N HIS A 367 -20.37 -23.15 -30.82
CA HIS A 367 -21.28 -22.36 -30.00
C HIS A 367 -22.73 -22.67 -30.32
N THR A 368 -23.63 -22.63 -29.33
CA THR A 368 -25.05 -23.02 -29.49
C THR A 368 -25.80 -22.27 -30.59
N GLU A 369 -25.38 -21.03 -30.84
CA GLU A 369 -25.94 -20.14 -31.87
C GLU A 369 -25.21 -20.17 -33.22
N GLY A 370 -24.25 -21.09 -33.39
CA GLY A 370 -23.54 -21.28 -34.65
C GLY A 370 -24.43 -21.81 -35.78
N ILE A 371 -23.86 -21.85 -36.99
CA ILE A 371 -24.58 -22.35 -38.17
C ILE A 371 -24.89 -23.85 -38.01
N PRO A 372 -26.06 -24.33 -38.48
CA PRO A 372 -26.46 -25.73 -38.38
C PRO A 372 -25.80 -26.61 -39.46
N LEU A 373 -24.53 -26.35 -39.79
CA LEU A 373 -23.73 -27.12 -40.75
C LEU A 373 -22.67 -27.95 -40.00
N SER A 374 -22.22 -29.04 -40.64
CA SER A 374 -21.18 -29.93 -40.09
C SER A 374 -19.77 -29.33 -40.15
N SER A 375 -19.56 -28.32 -40.99
CA SER A 375 -18.29 -27.63 -41.16
C SER A 375 -18.51 -26.11 -41.19
N PRO A 376 -17.54 -25.31 -40.71
CA PRO A 376 -17.63 -23.86 -40.76
C PRO A 376 -17.59 -23.36 -42.22
N VAL A 377 -18.16 -22.17 -42.45
CA VAL A 377 -18.10 -21.51 -43.76
C VAL A 377 -17.10 -20.37 -43.67
N CYS A 378 -16.12 -20.36 -44.59
CA CYS A 378 -15.04 -19.39 -44.58
C CYS A 378 -14.89 -18.71 -45.95
N THR A 379 -14.66 -17.40 -45.95
CA THR A 379 -14.38 -16.60 -47.17
C THR A 379 -13.19 -15.70 -46.95
N CYS A 380 -12.24 -15.68 -47.90
CA CYS A 380 -10.97 -14.96 -47.74
C CYS A 380 -10.84 -13.81 -48.75
N TRP A 381 -10.23 -12.72 -48.29
CA TRP A 381 -9.76 -11.62 -49.13
C TRP A 381 -8.23 -11.58 -49.12
N PHE A 382 -7.63 -11.43 -50.31
CA PHE A 382 -6.18 -11.43 -50.49
C PHE A 382 -5.71 -10.07 -51.02
N PRO A 383 -4.73 -9.41 -50.37
CA PRO A 383 -4.20 -8.13 -50.84
C PRO A 383 -3.22 -8.32 -52.00
N ASN A 384 -3.67 -8.54 -53.24
CA ASN A 384 -2.87 -8.48 -54.49
C ASN A 384 -1.38 -8.97 -54.40
N ASN A 385 -1.11 -10.11 -53.75
CA ASN A 385 0.23 -10.68 -53.48
C ASN A 385 1.17 -9.89 -52.54
N LEU A 386 0.63 -8.94 -51.78
CA LEU A 386 1.31 -8.25 -50.68
C LEU A 386 1.10 -9.01 -49.37
N SER A 387 2.00 -8.82 -48.41
CA SER A 387 1.81 -9.32 -47.05
C SER A 387 1.12 -8.29 -46.19
N VAL A 388 0.15 -8.74 -45.41
CA VAL A 388 -0.47 -7.97 -44.33
C VAL A 388 0.54 -7.84 -43.18
N SER A 389 0.75 -6.61 -42.71
CA SER A 389 1.60 -6.33 -41.55
C SER A 389 0.79 -6.19 -40.26
N LEU A 390 -0.33 -5.46 -40.30
CA LEU A 390 -1.21 -5.20 -39.16
C LEU A 390 -2.67 -5.20 -39.62
N GLY A 391 -3.57 -5.43 -38.68
CA GLY A 391 -4.99 -5.23 -38.92
C GLY A 391 -5.76 -4.99 -37.63
N ALA A 392 -6.95 -4.42 -37.77
CA ALA A 392 -7.90 -4.24 -36.69
C ALA A 392 -9.32 -4.52 -37.22
N VAL A 393 -10.13 -5.16 -36.39
CA VAL A 393 -11.51 -5.54 -36.72
C VAL A 393 -12.46 -4.59 -35.99
N GLY A 394 -13.32 -3.91 -36.75
CA GLY A 394 -14.37 -3.03 -36.24
C GLY A 394 -15.76 -3.54 -36.60
N HIS A 395 -16.78 -2.86 -36.09
CA HIS A 395 -18.17 -3.18 -36.43
C HIS A 395 -18.47 -2.80 -37.89
N ASN A 396 -18.79 -3.78 -38.74
CA ASN A 396 -19.04 -3.67 -40.18
C ASN A 396 -17.87 -3.27 -41.09
N PHE A 397 -16.66 -3.03 -40.57
CA PHE A 397 -15.48 -2.74 -41.39
C PHE A 397 -14.21 -3.30 -40.77
N ILE A 398 -13.22 -3.57 -41.62
CA ILE A 398 -11.93 -4.14 -41.24
C ILE A 398 -10.85 -3.22 -41.80
N VAL A 399 -9.84 -2.89 -40.98
CA VAL A 399 -8.70 -2.07 -41.42
C VAL A 399 -7.45 -2.93 -41.47
N VAL A 400 -6.72 -2.87 -42.57
CA VAL A 400 -5.52 -3.69 -42.80
C VAL A 400 -4.41 -2.82 -43.36
N SER A 401 -3.18 -2.96 -42.86
CA SER A 401 -2.02 -2.30 -43.44
C SER A 401 -1.03 -3.29 -44.06
N THR A 402 -0.31 -2.83 -45.08
CA THR A 402 0.84 -3.53 -45.68
C THR A 402 2.12 -2.73 -45.42
N SER A 403 3.28 -3.38 -45.41
CA SER A 403 4.56 -2.72 -45.12
C SER A 403 5.29 -2.22 -46.37
N ASN A 404 5.29 -2.98 -47.47
CA ASN A 404 6.04 -2.64 -48.68
C ASN A 404 5.26 -2.95 -49.97
N PRO A 405 4.60 -1.96 -50.60
CA PRO A 405 4.44 -0.55 -50.18
C PRO A 405 3.47 -0.35 -49.01
N CYS A 406 3.54 0.80 -48.31
CA CYS A 406 2.69 1.13 -47.17
C CYS A 406 1.26 1.50 -47.59
N PHE A 407 0.39 0.51 -47.81
CA PHE A 407 -1.04 0.73 -48.06
C PHE A 407 -1.86 0.50 -46.79
N LEU A 408 -2.96 1.25 -46.68
CA LEU A 408 -4.02 1.08 -45.69
C LEU A 408 -5.32 0.75 -46.44
N TYR A 409 -5.80 -0.47 -46.26
CA TYR A 409 -7.05 -0.97 -46.83
C TYR A 409 -8.17 -0.90 -45.80
N ILE A 410 -9.32 -0.38 -46.22
CA ILE A 410 -10.58 -0.40 -45.47
C ILE A 410 -11.50 -1.35 -46.21
N LEU A 411 -11.86 -2.45 -45.57
CA LEU A 411 -12.68 -3.52 -46.13
C LEU A 411 -14.06 -3.50 -45.48
N GLY A 412 -15.09 -3.78 -46.26
CA GLY A 412 -16.47 -3.97 -45.80
C GLY A 412 -16.91 -5.41 -46.00
N VAL A 413 -17.94 -5.82 -45.26
CA VAL A 413 -18.55 -7.15 -45.40
C VAL A 413 -20.00 -6.98 -45.89
N ARG A 414 -20.38 -7.74 -46.92
CA ARG A 414 -21.76 -7.78 -47.44
C ARG A 414 -22.28 -9.21 -47.51
N LEU A 415 -23.58 -9.38 -47.25
CA LEU A 415 -24.26 -10.66 -47.43
C LEU A 415 -24.64 -10.85 -48.90
N VAL A 416 -24.20 -11.95 -49.51
CA VAL A 416 -24.51 -12.28 -50.92
C VAL A 416 -25.63 -13.33 -51.01
N SER A 417 -25.58 -14.37 -50.18
CA SER A 417 -26.63 -15.40 -50.07
C SER A 417 -26.63 -16.02 -48.66
N ALA A 418 -27.57 -16.92 -48.35
CA ALA A 418 -27.67 -17.53 -47.02
C ALA A 418 -26.34 -18.16 -46.58
N HIS A 419 -25.77 -17.69 -45.45
CA HIS A 419 -24.47 -18.10 -44.92
C HIS A 419 -23.27 -17.84 -45.86
N HIS A 420 -23.41 -16.98 -46.87
CA HIS A 420 -22.36 -16.61 -47.81
C HIS A 420 -22.16 -15.09 -47.81
N TYR A 421 -21.03 -14.68 -47.27
CA TYR A 421 -20.62 -13.29 -47.16
C TYR A 421 -19.44 -13.01 -48.07
N GLU A 422 -19.31 -11.78 -48.54
CA GLU A 422 -18.19 -11.34 -49.36
C GLU A 422 -17.51 -10.16 -48.67
N ILE A 423 -16.18 -10.20 -48.63
CA ILE A 423 -15.33 -9.10 -48.20
C ILE A 423 -15.00 -8.27 -49.43
N PHE A 424 -15.32 -6.98 -49.42
CA PHE A 424 -15.05 -6.07 -50.52
C PHE A 424 -14.22 -4.86 -50.05
N GLU A 425 -13.41 -4.32 -50.94
CA GLU A 425 -12.60 -3.13 -50.66
C GLU A 425 -13.47 -1.87 -50.72
N MET A 426 -13.51 -1.10 -49.62
CA MET A 426 -14.20 0.20 -49.56
C MET A 426 -13.26 1.33 -49.98
N GLN A 427 -12.02 1.30 -49.49
CA GLN A 427 -11.01 2.32 -49.78
C GLN A 427 -9.59 1.76 -49.60
N CYS A 428 -8.65 2.19 -50.45
CA CYS A 428 -7.21 1.96 -50.27
C CYS A 428 -6.44 3.27 -50.35
N LEU A 429 -5.52 3.47 -49.41
CA LEU A 429 -4.71 4.69 -49.29
C LEU A 429 -3.24 4.35 -49.12
N ARG A 430 -2.36 5.09 -49.79
CA ARG A 430 -0.91 4.96 -49.60
C ARG A 430 -0.45 5.92 -48.52
N LEU A 431 0.14 5.39 -47.47
CA LEU A 431 0.71 6.16 -46.36
C LEU A 431 2.16 6.57 -46.66
N LEU A 432 2.58 7.69 -46.08
CA LEU A 432 3.97 8.19 -46.18
C LEU A 432 4.94 7.39 -45.33
N TYR A 433 4.45 6.85 -44.21
CA TYR A 433 5.23 6.10 -43.24
C TYR A 433 4.49 4.80 -42.91
N GLU A 434 5.27 3.77 -42.55
CA GLU A 434 4.72 2.50 -42.10
C GLU A 434 3.95 2.67 -40.79
N VAL A 435 2.84 1.95 -40.68
CA VAL A 435 2.00 1.92 -39.47
C VAL A 435 2.62 0.96 -38.47
N SER A 436 2.75 1.39 -37.21
CA SER A 436 3.32 0.56 -36.13
C SER A 436 2.25 -0.17 -35.31
N CYS A 437 1.06 0.42 -35.16
CA CYS A 437 -0.09 -0.15 -34.46
C CYS A 437 -1.41 0.46 -34.95
N ILE A 438 -2.51 -0.29 -34.87
CA ILE A 438 -3.85 0.12 -35.30
C ILE A 438 -4.86 -0.31 -34.24
N THR A 439 -5.73 0.60 -33.84
CA THR A 439 -6.78 0.30 -32.86
C THR A 439 -8.11 0.93 -33.26
N ILE A 440 -9.19 0.15 -33.14
CA ILE A 440 -10.56 0.62 -33.39
C ILE A 440 -11.32 0.66 -32.06
N PRO A 441 -11.80 1.83 -31.60
CA PRO A 441 -12.69 1.93 -30.45
C PRO A 441 -14.03 1.24 -30.75
N GLN A 442 -14.47 0.35 -29.87
CA GLN A 442 -15.75 -0.35 -30.03
C GLN A 442 -16.92 0.52 -29.58
N LYS A 443 -18.11 0.29 -30.16
CA LYS A 443 -19.32 1.08 -29.92
C LYS A 443 -20.17 0.42 -28.84
N HIS A 444 -20.43 1.14 -27.75
CA HIS A 444 -21.24 0.65 -26.64
C HIS A 444 -22.75 0.75 -26.98
N TYR A 445 -23.45 -0.38 -27.11
CA TYR A 445 -24.92 -0.42 -27.20
C TYR A 445 -25.52 -0.51 -25.78
N LYS A 446 -25.97 0.61 -25.20
CA LYS A 446 -26.82 0.52 -23.99
C LYS A 446 -28.23 0.08 -24.40
N GLN A 447 -28.66 -1.11 -23.98
CA GLN A 447 -30.05 -1.53 -24.09
C GLN A 447 -30.89 -0.70 -23.11
N ARG A 448 -31.67 0.24 -23.64
CA ARG A 448 -32.67 1.02 -22.89
C ARG A 448 -33.75 0.05 -22.37
N LYS A 449 -33.67 -0.38 -21.11
CA LYS A 449 -34.83 -0.98 -20.43
C LYS A 449 -35.84 0.14 -20.18
N SER A 450 -36.98 0.08 -20.85
CA SER A 450 -38.07 1.03 -20.67
C SER A 450 -38.72 0.85 -19.28
N SER A 451 -38.39 1.72 -18.34
CA SER A 451 -39.19 1.94 -17.13
C SER A 451 -39.26 3.43 -16.81
N THR A 452 -40.41 4.01 -17.15
CA THR A 452 -41.10 5.16 -16.52
C THR A 452 -40.27 6.37 -16.05
N ASN A 453 -40.42 7.46 -16.81
CA ASN A 453 -40.41 8.88 -16.44
C ASN A 453 -39.98 9.26 -15.01
N LEU A 454 -38.71 9.57 -14.84
CA LEU A 454 -38.18 10.63 -13.97
C LEU A 454 -37.07 11.33 -14.75
N VAL A 455 -36.94 12.65 -14.59
CA VAL A 455 -36.00 13.49 -15.34
C VAL A 455 -34.58 13.12 -14.91
N ASP A 456 -33.93 12.23 -15.65
CA ASP A 456 -32.48 11.98 -15.57
C ASP A 456 -31.78 13.02 -16.45
N ASP A 457 -31.00 13.87 -15.80
CA ASP A 457 -30.05 14.79 -16.41
C ASP A 457 -28.80 13.98 -16.82
N ASP A 458 -28.96 13.15 -17.86
CA ASP A 458 -27.89 12.30 -18.39
C ASP A 458 -26.86 13.18 -19.12
N CYS A 459 -25.69 13.37 -18.48
CA CYS A 459 -24.47 13.91 -19.09
C CYS A 459 -24.02 13.01 -20.26
N THR A 460 -24.64 13.13 -21.43
CA THR A 460 -24.02 12.67 -22.69
C THR A 460 -22.78 13.52 -22.93
N ALA A 461 -21.60 13.01 -22.60
CA ALA A 461 -20.33 13.64 -22.91
C ALA A 461 -20.34 14.07 -24.39
N VAL A 462 -20.22 15.38 -24.63
CA VAL A 462 -20.25 15.96 -25.97
C VAL A 462 -19.03 15.43 -26.72
N LEU A 463 -19.25 14.52 -27.67
CA LEU A 463 -18.19 14.04 -28.56
C LEU A 463 -17.51 15.24 -29.24
N PRO A 464 -16.17 15.33 -29.24
CA PRO A 464 -15.45 16.36 -29.98
C PRO A 464 -15.89 16.37 -31.44
N VAL A 465 -16.01 17.57 -32.02
CA VAL A 465 -16.48 17.76 -33.41
C VAL A 465 -15.65 16.89 -34.36
N GLY A 466 -16.28 15.86 -34.93
CA GLY A 466 -15.66 14.97 -35.93
C GLY A 466 -15.32 13.55 -35.47
N ILE A 467 -15.55 13.18 -34.21
CA ILE A 467 -15.40 11.79 -33.73
C ILE A 467 -16.76 11.10 -33.73
N ASN A 468 -16.87 9.96 -34.43
CA ASN A 468 -18.06 9.11 -34.40
C ASN A 468 -17.63 7.68 -34.06
N ILE A 469 -18.03 7.22 -32.87
CA ILE A 469 -17.64 5.93 -32.32
C ILE A 469 -18.20 4.83 -33.22
N GLY A 470 -17.30 4.03 -33.81
CA GLY A 470 -17.62 3.03 -34.83
C GLY A 470 -17.20 3.40 -36.26
N THR A 471 -16.64 4.59 -36.50
CA THR A 471 -15.99 4.95 -37.78
C THR A 471 -14.60 5.55 -37.60
N THR A 472 -14.26 5.93 -36.38
CA THR A 472 -12.94 6.46 -36.00
C THR A 472 -12.01 5.30 -35.64
N PHE A 473 -10.73 5.41 -35.98
CA PHE A 473 -9.66 4.50 -35.58
C PHE A 473 -8.36 5.27 -35.38
N VAL A 474 -7.48 4.71 -34.55
CA VAL A 474 -6.22 5.34 -34.12
C VAL A 474 -5.06 4.55 -34.71
N ILE A 475 -4.06 5.25 -35.23
CA ILE A 475 -2.83 4.64 -35.74
C ILE A 475 -1.60 5.24 -35.07
N GLY A 476 -0.62 4.38 -34.80
CA GLY A 476 0.76 4.80 -34.54
C GLY A 476 1.60 4.62 -35.80
N THR A 477 2.60 5.46 -36.00
CA THR A 477 3.48 5.39 -37.19
C THR A 477 4.95 5.23 -36.82
N HIS A 478 5.74 4.67 -37.74
CA HIS A 478 7.20 4.51 -37.60
C HIS A 478 7.96 5.84 -37.58
N ARG A 479 7.40 6.90 -38.19
CA ARG A 479 7.73 8.27 -37.79
C ARG A 479 6.98 8.52 -36.47
N PRO A 480 7.64 8.75 -35.33
CA PRO A 480 6.98 8.77 -34.02
C PRO A 480 5.81 9.77 -33.96
N SER A 481 4.60 9.28 -34.18
CA SER A 481 3.36 10.06 -34.09
C SER A 481 2.16 9.15 -33.87
N VAL A 482 1.13 9.74 -33.26
CA VAL A 482 -0.21 9.18 -33.07
C VAL A 482 -1.16 9.96 -33.97
N GLU A 483 -1.93 9.29 -34.80
CA GLU A 483 -2.90 9.91 -35.70
C GLU A 483 -4.29 9.31 -35.48
N ILE A 484 -5.30 10.16 -35.37
CA ILE A 484 -6.70 9.77 -35.22
C ILE A 484 -7.39 10.00 -36.56
N LEU A 485 -7.91 8.93 -37.14
CA LEU A 485 -8.51 8.89 -38.46
C LEU A 485 -10.01 8.58 -38.34
N CYS A 486 -10.83 9.16 -39.20
CA CYS A 486 -12.26 8.86 -39.29
C CYS A 486 -12.63 8.50 -40.72
N PHE A 487 -13.30 7.35 -40.90
CA PHE A 487 -13.78 6.90 -42.19
C PHE A 487 -15.29 7.12 -42.33
N VAL A 488 -15.70 7.97 -43.27
CA VAL A 488 -17.12 8.15 -43.60
C VAL A 488 -17.37 7.55 -44.99
N PRO A 489 -18.30 6.59 -45.16
CA PRO A 489 -18.50 5.86 -46.42
C PRO A 489 -18.66 6.75 -47.67
N ASP A 490 -19.17 7.97 -47.51
CA ASP A 490 -19.41 8.92 -48.62
C ASP A 490 -18.33 10.02 -48.76
N LYS A 491 -17.54 10.29 -47.71
CA LYS A 491 -16.52 11.36 -47.70
C LYS A 491 -15.08 10.83 -47.73
N GLY A 492 -14.90 9.52 -47.57
CA GLY A 492 -13.60 8.87 -47.47
C GLY A 492 -12.93 9.09 -46.11
N LEU A 493 -11.66 8.68 -46.01
CA LEU A 493 -10.84 8.85 -44.82
C LEU A 493 -10.43 10.31 -44.57
N ARG A 494 -10.60 10.78 -43.34
CA ARG A 494 -10.17 12.10 -42.85
C ARG A 494 -9.26 11.96 -41.63
N VAL A 495 -8.16 12.70 -41.59
CA VAL A 495 -7.32 12.85 -40.39
C VAL A 495 -7.97 13.88 -39.47
N VAL A 496 -8.41 13.45 -38.29
CA VAL A 496 -9.07 14.33 -37.31
C VAL A 496 -8.04 15.04 -36.45
N ALA A 497 -7.05 14.31 -35.94
CA ALA A 497 -6.03 14.85 -35.07
C ALA A 497 -4.69 14.11 -35.20
N ARG A 498 -3.60 14.81 -34.88
CA ARG A 498 -2.22 14.31 -34.96
C ARG A 498 -1.41 14.78 -33.76
N GLY A 499 -0.71 13.86 -33.09
CA GLY A 499 0.27 14.14 -32.05
C GLY A 499 1.65 13.64 -32.45
N THR A 500 2.65 14.52 -32.47
CA THR A 500 4.04 14.13 -32.74
C THR A 500 4.75 13.73 -31.45
N ILE A 501 5.52 12.64 -31.49
CA ILE A 501 6.30 12.15 -30.35
C ILE A 501 7.75 12.59 -30.51
N SER A 502 8.20 13.51 -29.66
CA SER A 502 9.61 13.91 -29.56
C SER A 502 10.02 13.93 -28.10
N LEU A 503 10.79 12.93 -27.66
CA LEU A 503 11.28 12.83 -26.29
C LEU A 503 12.77 13.17 -26.26
N THR A 504 13.14 14.11 -25.39
CA THR A 504 14.54 14.48 -25.12
C THR A 504 14.93 14.02 -23.72
N SER A 505 16.11 13.43 -23.58
CA SER A 505 16.73 13.17 -22.28
C SER A 505 17.01 14.48 -21.52
N ASN A 506 17.22 14.40 -20.21
CA ASN A 506 17.67 15.53 -19.37
C ASN A 506 18.98 16.17 -19.88
N MET A 507 19.77 15.42 -20.66
CA MET A 507 21.00 15.89 -21.32
C MET A 507 20.77 16.46 -22.74
N GLY A 508 19.52 16.64 -23.17
CA GLY A 508 19.16 17.22 -24.47
C GLY A 508 19.31 16.29 -25.68
N THR A 509 19.64 15.01 -25.49
CA THR A 509 19.73 14.02 -26.56
C THR A 509 18.35 13.43 -26.88
N SER A 510 18.03 13.25 -28.17
CA SER A 510 16.79 12.58 -28.59
C SER A 510 16.82 11.11 -28.18
N LEU A 511 15.83 10.66 -27.41
CA LEU A 511 15.72 9.27 -26.99
C LEU A 511 15.42 8.36 -28.20
N SER A 512 16.22 7.31 -28.37
CA SER A 512 15.99 6.29 -29.41
C SER A 512 14.81 5.38 -29.02
N GLY A 513 14.13 4.79 -30.01
CA GLY A 513 13.08 3.80 -29.78
C GLY A 513 11.68 4.34 -29.42
N CYS A 514 11.39 5.62 -29.70
CA CYS A 514 10.09 6.26 -29.43
C CYS A 514 8.94 5.83 -30.37
N ILE A 515 8.98 4.63 -30.94
CA ILE A 515 7.94 4.13 -31.85
C ILE A 515 6.77 3.60 -31.02
N PRO A 516 5.51 4.01 -31.30
CA PRO A 516 4.33 3.45 -30.65
C PRO A 516 4.20 1.95 -30.90
N GLN A 517 4.10 1.16 -29.83
CA GLN A 517 3.76 -0.25 -29.87
C GLN A 517 2.23 -0.46 -29.82
N ASP A 518 1.52 0.36 -29.05
CA ASP A 518 0.07 0.32 -28.96
C ASP A 518 -0.49 1.73 -28.70
N VAL A 519 -1.69 1.99 -29.21
CA VAL A 519 -2.40 3.28 -29.10
C VAL A 519 -3.87 3.07 -28.80
N ARG A 520 -4.43 3.83 -27.85
CA ARG A 520 -5.82 3.71 -27.43
C ARG A 520 -6.43 5.08 -27.18
N LEU A 521 -7.74 5.22 -27.45
CA LEU A 521 -8.53 6.37 -27.01
C LEU A 521 -9.21 6.02 -25.69
N VAL A 522 -9.15 6.96 -24.75
CA VAL A 522 -9.74 6.84 -23.41
C VAL A 522 -10.58 8.07 -23.14
N LEU A 523 -11.75 7.88 -22.51
CA LEU A 523 -12.62 8.94 -22.05
C LEU A 523 -12.59 8.95 -20.52
N VAL A 524 -12.16 10.07 -19.93
CA VAL A 524 -12.22 10.29 -18.48
C VAL A 524 -13.14 11.48 -18.21
N ASP A 525 -12.60 12.68 -18.03
CA ASP A 525 -13.33 13.95 -18.14
C ASP A 525 -13.37 14.46 -19.59
N ARG A 526 -12.29 14.18 -20.34
CA ARG A 526 -12.07 14.50 -21.74
C ARG A 526 -11.50 13.30 -22.49
N PHE A 527 -11.42 13.44 -23.82
CA PHE A 527 -10.77 12.44 -24.67
C PHE A 527 -9.25 12.57 -24.57
N TYR A 528 -8.61 11.47 -24.14
CA TYR A 528 -7.18 11.31 -24.14
C TYR A 528 -6.76 10.24 -25.14
N ALA A 529 -5.64 10.46 -25.84
CA ALA A 529 -4.98 9.41 -26.60
C ALA A 529 -3.78 8.91 -25.79
N LEU A 530 -3.79 7.62 -25.46
CA LEU A 530 -2.69 6.94 -24.80
C LEU A 530 -1.82 6.24 -25.85
N SER A 531 -0.50 6.35 -25.70
CA SER A 531 0.47 5.69 -26.58
C SER A 531 1.52 4.96 -25.74
N GLY A 532 1.50 3.64 -25.79
CA GLY A 532 2.57 2.79 -25.27
C GLY A 532 3.69 2.68 -26.29
N LEU A 533 4.94 2.95 -25.90
CA LEU A 533 6.10 2.93 -26.77
C LEU A 533 6.90 1.63 -26.62
N ARG A 534 7.70 1.31 -27.64
CA ARG A 534 8.60 0.14 -27.64
C ARG A 534 9.70 0.18 -26.59
N ASN A 535 10.04 1.38 -26.09
CA ASN A 535 11.08 1.59 -25.08
C ASN A 535 10.55 1.60 -23.63
N GLY A 536 9.32 1.14 -23.40
CA GLY A 536 8.73 1.04 -22.06
C GLY A 536 8.09 2.33 -21.52
N MET A 537 7.99 3.37 -22.35
CA MET A 537 7.30 4.61 -21.99
C MET A 537 5.83 4.60 -22.37
N LEU A 538 4.99 5.23 -21.55
CA LEU A 538 3.60 5.56 -21.81
C LEU A 538 3.45 7.07 -21.94
N LEU A 539 2.76 7.50 -22.99
CA LEU A 539 2.48 8.91 -23.27
C LEU A 539 0.98 9.17 -23.20
N ARG A 540 0.61 10.32 -22.63
CA ARG A 540 -0.77 10.83 -22.59
C ARG A 540 -0.87 12.10 -23.43
N PHE A 541 -1.76 12.09 -24.41
CA PHE A 541 -2.09 13.22 -25.25
C PHE A 541 -3.48 13.74 -24.92
N GLU A 542 -3.63 15.05 -24.80
CA GLU A 542 -4.90 15.74 -24.59
C GLU A 542 -5.38 16.44 -25.87
N TRP A 543 -6.71 16.52 -26.01
CA TRP A 543 -7.34 17.38 -26.99
C TRP A 543 -7.21 18.87 -26.59
N PRO A 544 -6.75 19.77 -27.49
CA PRO A 544 -6.60 21.17 -27.15
C PRO A 544 -7.94 21.82 -26.76
N SER A 545 -7.94 22.63 -25.71
CA SER A 545 -9.12 23.35 -25.24
C SER A 545 -9.53 24.45 -26.24
N PRO A 546 -10.85 24.71 -26.41
CA PRO A 546 -11.34 25.68 -27.40
C PRO A 546 -10.97 27.14 -27.10
N SER A 547 -10.37 27.46 -25.95
CA SER A 547 -9.95 28.82 -25.57
C SER A 547 -8.59 29.24 -26.12
N THR A 548 -7.88 28.36 -26.83
CA THR A 548 -6.48 28.59 -27.27
C THR A 548 -6.36 28.66 -28.80
N THR A 549 -7.28 29.36 -29.47
CA THR A 549 -7.07 29.84 -30.84
C THR A 549 -6.57 31.28 -30.79
N PRO A 550 -5.47 31.65 -31.47
CA PRO A 550 -5.06 33.04 -31.57
C PRO A 550 -6.16 33.86 -32.24
N LEU A 551 -6.65 34.90 -31.56
CA LEU A 551 -7.46 35.96 -32.14
C LEU A 551 -6.61 36.76 -33.13
N GLU A 552 -7.07 36.89 -34.39
CA GLU A 552 -6.86 37.95 -35.42
C GLU A 552 -6.96 37.30 -36.83
N LEU A 553 -7.69 37.76 -37.85
CA LEU A 553 -8.15 39.10 -38.22
C LEU A 553 -9.61 39.12 -38.72
N SER A 554 -10.28 40.22 -38.40
CA SER A 554 -11.61 40.66 -38.81
C SER A 554 -11.74 41.01 -40.30
N HIS A 555 -12.94 40.78 -40.83
CA HIS A 555 -13.47 41.29 -42.09
C HIS A 555 -13.20 42.79 -42.33
N HIS A 556 -12.67 43.14 -43.51
CA HIS A 556 -13.00 44.40 -44.20
C HIS A 556 -12.93 44.27 -45.73
N GLY A 557 -14.08 44.53 -46.36
CA GLY A 557 -14.41 45.08 -47.69
C GLY A 557 -13.42 45.12 -48.88
N CYS A 558 -14.02 44.95 -50.06
CA CYS A 558 -13.88 45.76 -51.28
C CYS A 558 -13.37 45.04 -52.56
N LEU A 559 -14.34 44.75 -53.44
CA LEU A 559 -14.41 45.08 -54.88
C LEU A 559 -13.16 45.02 -55.79
N THR A 560 -13.39 44.35 -56.94
CA THR A 560 -13.00 44.67 -58.33
C THR A 560 -11.78 44.01 -59.02
N SER A 561 -12.07 43.65 -60.28
CA SER A 561 -11.26 43.56 -61.50
C SER A 561 -10.44 42.30 -61.83
N SER A 562 -11.09 41.41 -62.61
CA SER A 562 -10.74 40.99 -63.98
C SER A 562 -9.30 41.10 -64.50
N SER A 563 -8.78 40.02 -65.09
CA SER A 563 -8.29 39.92 -66.50
C SER A 563 -7.59 38.56 -66.74
N ILE A 564 -8.12 37.68 -67.61
CA ILE A 564 -7.92 37.52 -69.08
C ILE A 564 -6.65 36.73 -69.48
N ALA A 565 -6.92 35.50 -69.95
CA ALA A 565 -6.40 34.78 -71.13
C ALA A 565 -4.91 34.39 -71.29
N ASN A 566 -4.64 33.10 -71.56
CA ASN A 566 -4.52 32.60 -72.96
C ASN A 566 -4.26 31.07 -73.04
N THR A 567 -4.76 30.53 -74.16
CA THR A 567 -4.78 29.13 -74.66
C THR A 567 -3.48 28.64 -75.29
N ALA A 568 -3.19 27.32 -75.21
CA ALA A 568 -2.62 26.50 -76.31
C ALA A 568 -2.67 24.98 -76.01
N THR A 569 -2.68 24.18 -77.08
CA THR A 569 -3.16 22.79 -77.24
C THR A 569 -2.07 21.70 -77.37
N ALA A 570 -2.47 20.44 -77.11
CA ALA A 570 -1.92 19.11 -77.55
C ALA A 570 -0.67 18.59 -76.77
N THR A 571 -0.46 17.29 -76.43
CA THR A 571 -0.83 15.99 -77.03
C THR A 571 -0.64 14.85 -75.99
N PHE A 572 -1.27 13.69 -76.22
CA PHE A 572 -1.36 12.48 -75.37
C PHE A 572 -0.04 11.75 -75.01
N GLY A 573 -0.03 11.14 -73.80
CA GLY A 573 0.74 9.96 -73.38
C GLY A 573 0.26 9.47 -72.00
N PRO A 574 0.13 8.15 -71.71
CA PRO A 574 -0.36 7.69 -70.42
C PRO A 574 0.80 7.63 -69.42
N GLN A 575 0.85 8.59 -68.49
CA GLN A 575 1.73 8.53 -67.32
C GLN A 575 0.88 8.51 -66.05
N ILE A 576 1.18 7.53 -65.22
CA ILE A 576 0.69 7.35 -63.86
C ILE A 576 1.14 8.58 -63.04
N CYS A 577 0.20 9.47 -62.73
CA CYS A 577 0.45 10.62 -61.86
C CYS A 577 0.35 10.19 -60.39
N ALA A 578 1.46 10.35 -59.67
CA ALA A 578 1.44 10.57 -58.24
C ALA A 578 0.63 11.85 -57.96
N VAL A 579 -0.41 11.75 -57.14
CA VAL A 579 -1.18 12.91 -56.69
C VAL A 579 -0.57 13.38 -55.37
N ASP A 580 0.13 14.50 -55.42
CA ASP A 580 0.45 15.30 -54.26
C ASP A 580 -0.85 15.86 -53.67
N LEU A 581 -1.02 15.68 -52.35
CA LEU A 581 -2.12 16.22 -51.55
C LEU A 581 -2.03 17.75 -51.45
N ILE A 582 -2.46 18.47 -52.48
CA ILE A 582 -3.09 19.80 -52.33
C ILE A 582 -4.12 19.95 -53.47
N ASP A 583 -5.34 19.47 -53.23
CA ASP A 583 -6.50 19.98 -53.95
C ASP A 583 -7.31 20.87 -53.01
N ASN A 584 -7.70 22.02 -53.53
CA ASN A 584 -8.23 23.15 -52.80
C ASN A 584 -9.60 22.82 -52.18
N ARG A 585 -9.63 22.49 -50.89
CA ARG A 585 -10.78 22.72 -50.02
C ARG A 585 -10.28 23.43 -48.76
N VAL A 586 -10.61 24.71 -48.65
CA VAL A 586 -10.52 25.45 -47.40
C VAL A 586 -11.46 24.74 -46.42
N ASP A 587 -10.96 24.47 -45.21
CA ASP A 587 -11.54 23.66 -44.11
C ASP A 587 -11.11 22.18 -44.10
N ASP A 588 -9.97 21.90 -43.45
CA ASP A 588 -9.72 20.70 -42.60
C ASP A 588 -8.22 20.55 -42.24
N ILE A 589 -7.68 21.50 -41.48
CA ILE A 589 -6.35 21.31 -40.85
C ILE A 589 -6.54 20.33 -39.67
N PRO A 590 -5.76 19.22 -39.58
CA PRO A 590 -5.89 18.27 -38.49
C PRO A 590 -5.53 18.93 -37.15
N ILE A 591 -6.27 18.60 -36.10
CA ILE A 591 -6.06 19.16 -34.76
C ILE A 591 -4.73 18.63 -34.18
N SER A 592 -3.87 19.51 -33.68
CA SER A 592 -2.62 19.09 -33.04
C SER A 592 -2.88 18.65 -31.60
N LEU A 593 -2.62 17.37 -31.30
CA LEU A 593 -2.70 16.86 -29.93
C LEU A 593 -1.50 17.35 -29.12
N GLN A 594 -1.74 17.76 -27.87
CA GLN A 594 -0.70 18.18 -26.95
C GLN A 594 -0.30 17.00 -26.05
N MET A 595 1.00 16.71 -25.99
CA MET A 595 1.53 15.73 -25.03
C MET A 595 1.57 16.37 -23.64
N ILE A 596 0.81 15.80 -22.70
CA ILE A 596 0.65 16.37 -21.35
C ILE A 596 1.41 15.58 -20.29
N ALA A 597 1.60 14.28 -20.48
CA ALA A 597 2.34 13.44 -19.52
C ALA A 597 3.16 12.37 -20.23
N THR A 598 4.32 12.07 -19.66
CA THR A 598 5.23 11.02 -20.10
C THR A 598 5.62 10.20 -18.87
N ARG A 599 5.52 8.87 -18.97
CA ARG A 599 5.78 7.97 -17.85
C ARG A 599 6.57 6.77 -18.31
N ARG A 600 7.54 6.30 -17.53
CA ARG A 600 8.19 5.01 -17.77
C ARG A 600 7.47 3.95 -16.95
N ILE A 601 6.92 2.93 -17.62
CA ILE A 601 6.20 1.81 -17.00
C ILE A 601 7.12 0.61 -16.82
N GLY A 602 8.05 0.43 -17.77
CA GLY A 602 8.99 -0.67 -17.80
C GLY A 602 10.12 -0.42 -18.79
N ILE A 603 10.83 -1.49 -19.14
CA ILE A 603 11.90 -1.48 -20.15
C ILE A 603 11.52 -2.20 -21.45
N THR A 604 10.44 -2.98 -21.45
CA THR A 604 9.93 -3.71 -22.61
C THR A 604 8.80 -2.93 -23.28
N PRO A 605 8.42 -3.25 -24.54
CA PRO A 605 7.31 -2.57 -25.21
C PRO A 605 6.02 -2.58 -24.40
N VAL A 606 5.34 -1.43 -24.34
CA VAL A 606 4.09 -1.29 -23.58
C VAL A 606 2.89 -1.64 -24.46
N PHE A 607 2.09 -2.63 -24.04
CA PHE A 607 0.81 -3.01 -24.63
C PHE A 607 -0.34 -2.49 -23.77
N LEU A 608 -1.43 -2.03 -24.39
CA LEU A 608 -2.59 -1.46 -23.70
C LEU A 608 -3.81 -2.37 -23.88
N VAL A 609 -4.16 -3.09 -22.81
CA VAL A 609 -5.24 -4.08 -22.79
C VAL A 609 -6.46 -3.49 -22.06
N PRO A 610 -7.54 -3.11 -22.75
CA PRO A 610 -8.76 -2.62 -22.10
C PRO A 610 -9.49 -3.78 -21.38
N LEU A 611 -10.05 -3.52 -20.20
CA LEU A 611 -10.83 -4.50 -19.43
C LEU A 611 -12.31 -4.55 -19.85
N GLY A 612 -12.77 -3.58 -20.62
CA GLY A 612 -14.12 -3.52 -21.16
C GLY A 612 -14.16 -2.82 -22.52
N ASP A 613 -15.32 -2.91 -23.18
CA ASP A 613 -15.52 -2.38 -24.53
C ASP A 613 -15.78 -0.86 -24.56
N SER A 614 -15.97 -0.23 -23.40
CA SER A 614 -16.26 1.19 -23.26
C SER A 614 -14.97 2.05 -23.24
N LEU A 615 -15.09 3.32 -23.60
CA LEU A 615 -13.94 4.24 -23.63
C LEU A 615 -13.49 4.69 -22.23
N ASP A 616 -14.40 4.60 -21.26
CA ASP A 616 -14.21 4.83 -19.83
C ASP A 616 -13.87 3.54 -19.07
N ALA A 617 -13.51 2.46 -19.78
CA ALA A 617 -13.07 1.22 -19.14
C ALA A 617 -11.63 1.35 -18.61
N ASP A 618 -11.39 0.73 -17.46
CA ASP A 618 -10.05 0.53 -16.92
C ASP A 618 -9.18 -0.29 -17.90
N MET A 619 -7.87 -0.02 -17.90
CA MET A 619 -6.93 -0.65 -18.83
C MET A 619 -5.72 -1.22 -18.11
N ILE A 620 -5.12 -2.27 -18.65
CA ILE A 620 -3.83 -2.78 -18.19
C ILE A 620 -2.75 -2.31 -19.17
N ALA A 621 -1.75 -1.60 -18.68
CA ALA A 621 -0.49 -1.42 -19.39
C ALA A 621 0.45 -2.57 -19.04
N LEU A 622 0.76 -3.39 -20.04
CA LEU A 622 1.60 -4.56 -19.90
C LEU A 622 2.98 -4.26 -20.50
N SER A 623 4.01 -4.40 -19.68
CA SER A 623 5.43 -4.27 -20.07
C SER A 623 6.20 -5.43 -19.42
N ASP A 624 7.30 -5.15 -18.72
CA ASP A 624 7.96 -6.09 -17.80
C ASP A 624 7.05 -6.43 -16.61
N ARG A 625 6.18 -5.50 -16.22
CA ARG A 625 5.14 -5.68 -15.21
C ARG A 625 3.79 -5.19 -15.71
N PRO A 626 2.70 -5.82 -15.25
CA PRO A 626 1.36 -5.32 -15.52
C PRO A 626 1.00 -4.18 -14.55
N TRP A 627 0.48 -3.09 -15.10
CA TRP A 627 -0.01 -1.92 -14.38
C TRP A 627 -1.47 -1.70 -14.72
N LEU A 628 -2.32 -1.47 -13.72
CA LEU A 628 -3.70 -1.06 -13.91
C LEU A 628 -3.79 0.46 -14.01
N LEU A 629 -4.36 0.92 -15.12
CA LEU A 629 -4.76 2.29 -15.41
C LEU A 629 -6.24 2.38 -15.11
N GLN A 630 -6.57 2.90 -13.93
CA GLN A 630 -7.96 3.13 -13.57
C GLN A 630 -8.37 4.52 -14.01
N THR A 631 -9.48 4.58 -14.73
CA THR A 631 -10.15 5.83 -15.02
C THR A 631 -10.83 6.31 -13.74
N ALA A 632 -10.09 7.06 -12.92
CA ALA A 632 -10.67 7.72 -11.76
C ALA A 632 -11.58 8.85 -12.25
N ARG A 633 -12.47 9.36 -11.39
CA ARG A 633 -13.52 10.31 -11.77
C ARG A 633 -13.00 11.47 -12.64
N HIS A 634 -11.76 11.91 -12.43
CA HIS A 634 -11.22 13.13 -13.04
C HIS A 634 -9.78 13.01 -13.58
N SER A 635 -9.12 11.85 -13.46
CA SER A 635 -7.76 11.59 -13.98
C SER A 635 -7.48 10.10 -14.15
N ILE A 636 -6.38 9.74 -14.82
CA ILE A 636 -5.95 8.34 -14.96
C ILE A 636 -5.01 8.03 -13.80
N SER A 637 -5.43 7.13 -12.92
CA SER A 637 -4.58 6.64 -11.83
C SER A 637 -3.84 5.38 -12.26
N TYR A 638 -2.60 5.23 -11.81
CA TYR A 638 -1.73 4.14 -12.19
C TYR A 638 -1.37 3.33 -10.96
N THR A 639 -1.62 2.03 -11.01
CA THR A 639 -1.34 1.12 -9.89
C THR A 639 -0.62 -0.10 -10.43
N SER A 640 0.50 -0.48 -9.82
CA SER A 640 1.18 -1.71 -10.22
C SER A 640 0.33 -2.91 -9.81
N ILE A 641 0.32 -3.98 -10.60
CA ILE A 641 -0.33 -5.25 -10.23
C ILE A 641 0.76 -6.17 -9.67
N SER A 642 0.51 -6.76 -8.51
CA SER A 642 1.44 -7.68 -7.85
C SER A 642 1.48 -9.07 -8.52
N PHE A 643 1.84 -9.09 -9.80
CA PHE A 643 1.97 -10.30 -10.61
C PHE A 643 3.39 -10.46 -11.18
N GLN A 644 3.75 -11.69 -11.54
CA GLN A 644 5.00 -11.97 -12.23
C GLN A 644 5.01 -11.37 -13.64
N PRO A 645 6.19 -11.17 -14.27
CA PRO A 645 6.27 -10.67 -15.64
C PRO A 645 5.44 -11.51 -16.61
N SER A 646 4.51 -10.84 -17.28
CA SER A 646 3.59 -11.46 -18.23
C SER A 646 3.89 -10.97 -19.64
N THR A 647 3.85 -11.87 -20.63
CA THR A 647 4.09 -11.50 -22.03
C THR A 647 2.85 -10.93 -22.70
N HIS A 648 1.67 -11.44 -22.34
CA HIS A 648 0.38 -11.04 -22.89
C HIS A 648 -0.72 -11.12 -21.83
N ALA A 649 -1.80 -10.37 -22.03
CA ALA A 649 -2.99 -10.41 -21.20
C ALA A 649 -4.26 -10.16 -22.03
N THR A 650 -5.38 -10.75 -21.62
CA THR A 650 -6.72 -10.44 -22.17
C THR A 650 -7.77 -10.53 -21.06
N PRO A 651 -8.80 -9.67 -21.05
CA PRO A 651 -9.95 -9.87 -20.17
C PRO A 651 -10.72 -11.13 -20.57
N VAL A 652 -11.23 -11.89 -19.61
CA VAL A 652 -12.07 -13.07 -19.82
C VAL A 652 -13.30 -12.95 -18.94
N CYS A 653 -14.46 -12.71 -19.56
CA CYS A 653 -15.74 -12.67 -18.87
C CYS A 653 -16.45 -14.02 -19.08
N SER A 654 -16.63 -14.79 -18.01
CA SER A 654 -17.43 -16.02 -17.99
C SER A 654 -18.47 -15.98 -16.88
N ALA A 655 -19.43 -16.92 -16.88
CA ALA A 655 -20.44 -17.01 -15.83
C ALA A 655 -19.84 -17.25 -14.44
N ASP A 656 -18.74 -18.01 -14.37
CA ASP A 656 -18.05 -18.35 -13.12
C ASP A 656 -17.09 -17.23 -12.68
N CYS A 657 -16.51 -16.49 -13.63
CA CYS A 657 -15.60 -15.38 -13.36
C CYS A 657 -15.95 -14.19 -14.28
N PRO A 658 -16.85 -13.29 -13.85
CA PRO A 658 -17.32 -12.18 -14.68
C PRO A 658 -16.27 -11.08 -14.87
N LYS A 659 -15.28 -10.99 -13.98
CA LYS A 659 -14.18 -10.01 -14.03
C LYS A 659 -12.81 -10.70 -14.13
N GLY A 660 -12.75 -11.81 -14.85
CA GLY A 660 -11.52 -12.57 -15.03
C GLY A 660 -10.54 -11.86 -15.95
N ILE A 661 -9.26 -12.03 -15.67
CA ILE A 661 -8.15 -11.61 -16.53
C ILE A 661 -7.24 -12.82 -16.73
N LEU A 662 -6.83 -13.05 -17.96
CA LEU A 662 -5.93 -14.13 -18.30
C LEU A 662 -4.55 -13.56 -18.60
N PHE A 663 -3.55 -13.94 -17.80
CA PHE A 663 -2.15 -13.59 -18.03
C PHE A 663 -1.39 -14.79 -18.61
N VAL A 664 -0.50 -14.51 -19.57
CA VAL A 664 0.48 -15.47 -20.07
C VAL A 664 1.80 -15.22 -19.37
N ALA A 665 2.21 -16.14 -18.50
CA ALA A 665 3.48 -16.05 -17.79
C ALA A 665 4.08 -17.44 -17.57
N GLU A 666 5.40 -17.56 -17.67
CA GLU A 666 6.13 -18.85 -17.55
C GLU A 666 5.56 -19.95 -18.47
N ASN A 667 5.26 -19.60 -19.72
CA ASN A 667 4.65 -20.51 -20.70
C ASN A 667 3.32 -21.14 -20.23
N SER A 668 2.64 -20.53 -19.26
CA SER A 668 1.37 -21.00 -18.68
C SER A 668 0.30 -19.90 -18.78
N LEU A 669 -0.97 -20.32 -18.84
CA LEU A 669 -2.12 -19.43 -18.71
C LEU A 669 -2.53 -19.35 -17.24
N HIS A 670 -2.62 -18.13 -16.72
CA HIS A 670 -3.05 -17.85 -15.35
C HIS A 670 -4.35 -17.06 -15.40
N LEU A 671 -5.46 -17.68 -14.99
CA LEU A 671 -6.73 -16.99 -14.80
C LEU A 671 -6.74 -16.38 -13.41
N VAL A 672 -6.90 -15.06 -13.36
CA VAL A 672 -6.85 -14.28 -12.13
C VAL A 672 -8.04 -13.35 -12.04
N GLU A 673 -8.43 -13.01 -10.82
CA GLU A 673 -9.42 -11.98 -10.55
C GLU A 673 -8.78 -10.85 -9.72
N MET A 674 -9.11 -9.60 -10.07
CA MET A 674 -8.65 -8.45 -9.30
C MET A 674 -9.49 -8.31 -8.03
N VAL A 675 -8.81 -8.39 -6.88
CA VAL A 675 -9.44 -8.14 -5.58
C VAL A 675 -9.62 -6.62 -5.46
N HIS A 676 -10.86 -6.16 -5.33
CA HIS A 676 -11.21 -4.72 -5.37
C HIS A 676 -10.83 -3.95 -4.09
N SER A 677 -9.79 -4.37 -3.37
CA SER A 677 -9.42 -3.76 -2.09
C SER A 677 -7.92 -3.51 -1.99
N LYS A 678 -7.59 -2.21 -2.00
CA LYS A 678 -6.36 -1.56 -1.55
C LYS A 678 -5.16 -1.59 -2.52
N ARG A 679 -4.52 -0.43 -2.67
CA ARG A 679 -3.26 -0.21 -3.40
C ARG A 679 -2.06 -0.91 -2.76
N LEU A 680 -2.18 -1.27 -1.48
CA LEU A 680 -1.17 -2.00 -0.70
C LEU A 680 -1.72 -3.36 -0.31
N ASN A 681 -0.99 -4.42 -0.66
CA ASN A 681 -1.29 -5.78 -0.25
C ASN A 681 -0.62 -6.07 1.09
N VAL A 682 -1.40 -6.49 2.09
CA VAL A 682 -0.92 -6.81 3.43
C VAL A 682 -1.21 -8.28 3.75
N GLN A 683 -0.15 -9.08 3.88
CA GLN A 683 -0.22 -10.48 4.29
C GLN A 683 0.13 -10.59 5.78
N LYS A 684 -0.70 -11.27 6.59
CA LYS A 684 -0.51 -11.42 8.04
C LYS A 684 0.03 -12.81 8.39
N PHE A 685 1.10 -12.86 9.18
CA PHE A 685 1.62 -14.06 9.83
C PHE A 685 1.48 -13.95 11.35
N HIS A 686 0.84 -14.94 11.96
CA HIS A 686 0.65 -15.00 13.40
C HIS A 686 1.88 -15.66 14.03
N LEU A 687 2.67 -14.88 14.78
CA LEU A 687 3.88 -15.38 15.44
C LEU A 687 3.66 -15.66 16.93
N GLY A 688 2.55 -15.21 17.52
CA GLY A 688 2.32 -15.26 18.96
C GLY A 688 3.19 -14.26 19.72
N GLY A 689 2.66 -13.72 20.83
CA GLY A 689 3.31 -12.63 21.55
C GLY A 689 3.39 -11.33 20.73
N THR A 690 4.03 -10.30 21.29
CA THR A 690 4.20 -8.99 20.64
C THR A 690 5.54 -8.96 19.90
N PRO A 691 5.59 -8.86 18.56
CA PRO A 691 6.84 -8.71 17.83
C PRO A 691 7.40 -7.29 18.03
N ARG A 692 8.64 -7.16 18.52
CA ARG A 692 9.27 -5.87 18.89
C ARG A 692 10.31 -5.39 17.87
N LYS A 693 11.08 -6.31 17.28
CA LYS A 693 12.14 -6.01 16.30
C LYS A 693 12.19 -7.06 15.20
N VAL A 694 12.48 -6.65 13.97
CA VAL A 694 12.67 -7.54 12.82
C VAL A 694 13.90 -7.16 12.03
N LEU A 695 14.71 -8.15 11.69
CA LEU A 695 15.90 -8.03 10.86
C LEU A 695 15.90 -9.14 9.81
N TYR A 696 16.46 -8.87 8.64
CA TYR A 696 16.67 -9.87 7.60
C TYR A 696 18.13 -10.28 7.55
N HIS A 697 18.39 -11.59 7.55
CA HIS A 697 19.72 -12.14 7.48
C HIS A 697 19.98 -12.69 6.06
N ASP A 698 20.83 -11.98 5.31
CA ASP A 698 21.08 -12.24 3.88
C ASP A 698 21.57 -13.67 3.61
N ASP A 699 22.51 -14.17 4.42
CA ASP A 699 23.18 -15.44 4.16
C ASP A 699 22.25 -16.65 4.34
N SER A 700 21.31 -16.57 5.29
CA SER A 700 20.34 -17.65 5.53
C SER A 700 18.99 -17.41 4.83
N ARG A 701 18.75 -16.22 4.27
CA ARG A 701 17.46 -15.77 3.73
C ARG A 701 16.29 -15.90 4.72
N LEU A 702 16.57 -15.73 6.02
CA LEU A 702 15.57 -15.83 7.11
C LEU A 702 15.36 -14.48 7.80
N LEU A 703 14.18 -14.28 8.38
CA LEU A 703 13.88 -13.16 9.24
C LEU A 703 14.16 -13.51 10.69
N LEU A 704 14.85 -12.62 11.40
CA LEU A 704 15.04 -12.69 12.84
C LEU A 704 14.04 -11.77 13.50
N VAL A 705 13.11 -12.33 14.26
CA VAL A 705 12.04 -11.59 14.95
C VAL A 705 12.22 -11.75 16.45
N MET A 706 12.40 -10.64 17.16
CA MET A 706 12.37 -10.60 18.61
C MET A 706 10.93 -10.36 19.07
N ARG A 707 10.38 -11.25 19.89
CA ARG A 707 9.03 -11.14 20.42
C ARG A 707 9.03 -11.12 21.95
N THR A 708 7.95 -10.58 22.50
CA THR A 708 7.71 -10.47 23.94
C THR A 708 6.30 -10.95 24.24
N GLU A 709 6.20 -12.00 25.04
CA GLU A 709 4.95 -12.55 25.55
C GLU A 709 4.77 -12.12 27.01
N LEU A 710 3.56 -11.67 27.35
CA LEU A 710 3.19 -11.28 28.71
C LEU A 710 2.28 -12.36 29.28
N CYS A 711 2.71 -13.03 30.34
CA CYS A 711 1.94 -14.09 31.00
C CYS A 711 1.92 -13.85 32.50
N ASN A 712 0.73 -13.53 33.06
CA ASN A 712 0.48 -13.39 34.50
C ASN A 712 1.60 -12.66 35.26
N ASP A 713 1.84 -11.38 34.90
CA ASP A 713 2.87 -10.47 35.44
C ASP A 713 4.34 -10.86 35.17
N THR A 714 4.60 -11.93 34.43
CA THR A 714 5.95 -12.31 34.00
C THR A 714 6.13 -12.08 32.50
N CYS A 715 7.21 -11.38 32.15
CA CYS A 715 7.57 -11.09 30.78
C CYS A 715 8.57 -12.14 30.27
N ILE A 716 8.22 -12.80 29.17
CA ILE A 716 9.10 -13.78 28.49
C ILE A 716 9.39 -13.24 27.10
N SER A 717 10.66 -12.97 26.82
CA SER A 717 11.10 -12.61 25.47
C SER A 717 11.87 -13.76 24.81
N ASP A 718 11.80 -13.82 23.49
CA ASP A 718 12.55 -14.78 22.68
C ASP A 718 12.81 -14.26 21.26
N ILE A 719 13.78 -14.87 20.60
CA ILE A 719 14.15 -14.56 19.21
C ILE A 719 13.77 -15.76 18.35
N CYS A 720 12.99 -15.52 17.30
CA CYS A 720 12.54 -16.52 16.34
C CYS A 720 13.21 -16.29 14.98
N CYS A 721 13.71 -17.36 14.38
CA CYS A 721 14.06 -17.40 12.96
C CYS A 721 12.81 -17.79 12.17
N VAL A 722 12.33 -16.91 11.29
CA VAL A 722 11.08 -17.05 10.55
C VAL A 722 11.37 -17.12 9.06
N ASP A 723 10.75 -18.06 8.36
CA ASP A 723 10.78 -18.12 6.91
C ASP A 723 9.92 -16.98 6.29
N PRO A 724 10.47 -16.11 5.43
CA PRO A 724 9.74 -14.98 4.85
C PRO A 724 8.55 -15.36 3.98
N LEU A 725 8.54 -16.56 3.39
CA LEU A 725 7.48 -16.99 2.46
C LEU A 725 6.29 -17.62 3.19
N SER A 726 6.56 -18.54 4.12
CA SER A 726 5.53 -19.28 4.84
C SER A 726 5.12 -18.61 6.16
N GLY A 727 5.97 -17.75 6.73
CA GLY A 727 5.80 -17.23 8.08
C GLY A 727 6.02 -18.29 9.17
N SER A 728 6.57 -19.45 8.83
CA SER A 728 6.83 -20.53 9.78
C SER A 728 8.08 -20.26 10.62
N ILE A 729 8.04 -20.63 11.90
CA ILE A 729 9.17 -20.48 12.84
C ILE A 729 10.09 -21.70 12.69
N VAL A 730 11.30 -21.47 12.18
CA VAL A 730 12.34 -22.50 11.97
C VAL A 730 13.04 -22.85 13.29
N SER A 731 13.39 -21.84 14.08
CA SER A 731 14.00 -22.02 15.40
C SER A 731 13.67 -20.85 16.34
N SER A 732 13.71 -21.09 17.66
CA SER A 732 13.50 -20.06 18.68
C SER A 732 14.50 -20.17 19.81
N TYR A 733 14.95 -19.03 20.33
CA TYR A 733 15.81 -18.91 21.50
C TYR A 733 15.12 -18.06 22.58
N LYS A 734 14.77 -18.67 23.72
CA LYS A 734 14.11 -18.00 24.85
C LYS A 734 15.12 -17.40 25.83
N PHE A 735 14.85 -16.17 26.28
CA PHE A 735 15.64 -15.51 27.33
C PHE A 735 15.31 -16.05 28.73
N GLU A 736 16.02 -15.56 29.74
CA GLU A 736 15.76 -15.88 31.14
C GLU A 736 14.40 -15.29 31.59
N ILE A 737 13.77 -15.89 32.60
CA ILE A 737 12.46 -15.43 33.10
C ILE A 737 12.60 -14.01 33.68
N GLY A 738 11.78 -13.07 33.21
CA GLY A 738 11.85 -11.66 33.58
C GLY A 738 12.90 -10.85 32.80
N GLU A 739 13.66 -11.49 31.90
CA GLU A 739 14.55 -10.81 30.95
C GLU A 739 13.77 -10.39 29.71
N THR A 740 13.80 -9.09 29.38
CA THR A 740 13.07 -8.51 28.25
C THR A 740 14.03 -8.04 27.16
N GLY A 741 13.77 -8.44 25.92
CA GLY A 741 14.55 -7.98 24.77
C GLY A 741 14.17 -6.54 24.38
N LYS A 742 15.16 -5.66 24.20
CA LYS A 742 14.96 -4.24 23.89
C LYS A 742 15.58 -3.83 22.55
N ALA A 743 16.83 -4.20 22.33
CA ALA A 743 17.58 -3.89 21.10
C ALA A 743 18.05 -5.16 20.40
N MET A 744 18.03 -5.18 19.07
CA MET A 744 18.57 -6.26 18.26
C MET A 744 19.10 -5.66 16.96
N GLU A 745 20.35 -5.98 16.60
CA GLU A 745 21.01 -5.46 15.39
C GLU A 745 21.94 -6.52 14.78
N LEU A 746 22.08 -6.53 13.45
CA LEU A 746 23.01 -7.39 12.71
C LEU A 746 24.34 -6.65 12.49
N LEU A 747 25.45 -7.30 12.85
CA LEU A 747 26.80 -6.75 12.68
C LEU A 747 27.66 -7.70 11.87
N ARG A 748 28.48 -7.15 10.97
CA ARG A 748 29.49 -7.92 10.23
C ARG A 748 30.78 -7.97 11.03
N VAL A 749 31.28 -9.17 11.31
CA VAL A 749 32.55 -9.42 12.00
C VAL A 749 33.44 -10.25 11.09
N GLY A 750 34.31 -9.58 10.35
CA GLY A 750 35.08 -10.25 9.28
C GLY A 750 34.15 -10.68 8.13
N ASN A 751 34.08 -11.99 7.88
CA ASN A 751 33.22 -12.57 6.84
C ASN A 751 31.90 -13.15 7.40
N GLU A 752 31.73 -13.18 8.73
CA GLU A 752 30.52 -13.72 9.36
C GLU A 752 29.61 -12.58 9.84
N GLN A 753 28.29 -12.81 9.81
CA GLN A 753 27.32 -11.93 10.44
C GLN A 753 26.96 -12.45 11.83
N VAL A 754 26.94 -11.56 12.82
CA VAL A 754 26.56 -11.86 14.20
C VAL A 754 25.39 -10.99 14.61
N VAL A 755 24.49 -11.54 15.41
CA VAL A 755 23.34 -10.82 15.95
C VAL A 755 23.71 -10.33 17.35
N VAL A 756 23.64 -9.03 17.59
CA VAL A 756 23.86 -8.47 18.93
C VAL A 756 22.55 -7.99 19.51
N VAL A 757 22.29 -8.40 20.75
CA VAL A 757 21.01 -8.21 21.44
C VAL A 757 21.26 -7.55 22.78
N GLY A 758 20.47 -6.50 23.04
CA GLY A 758 20.41 -5.79 24.31
C GLY A 758 19.14 -6.16 25.06
N THR A 759 19.28 -6.53 26.33
CA THR A 759 18.16 -6.92 27.20
C THR A 759 18.12 -6.09 28.48
N SER A 760 16.95 -6.11 29.14
CA SER A 760 16.73 -5.61 30.50
C SER A 760 16.46 -6.78 31.44
N LEU A 761 17.06 -6.76 32.64
CA LEU A 761 16.88 -7.77 33.71
C LEU A 761 15.89 -7.32 34.80
N SER A 762 15.30 -6.13 34.67
CA SER A 762 14.35 -5.59 35.63
C SER A 762 12.97 -5.42 34.98
N SER A 763 11.92 -5.76 35.74
CA SER A 763 10.52 -5.55 35.38
C SER A 763 9.96 -4.19 35.82
N GLY A 764 10.76 -3.37 36.51
CA GLY A 764 10.36 -2.02 36.94
C GLY A 764 10.52 -0.96 35.85
N PRO A 765 9.90 0.23 36.03
CA PRO A 765 9.99 1.32 35.08
C PRO A 765 11.45 1.69 34.85
N ALA A 766 11.82 1.89 33.60
CA ALA A 766 13.22 2.10 33.29
C ALA A 766 13.65 3.57 33.42
N ILE A 767 12.69 4.49 33.26
CA ILE A 767 12.86 5.94 33.31
C ILE A 767 12.16 6.47 34.55
N MET A 768 12.88 7.21 35.40
CA MET A 768 12.26 7.94 36.50
C MET A 768 11.34 9.04 35.94
N PRO A 769 10.29 9.47 36.66
CA PRO A 769 9.45 10.62 36.31
C PRO A 769 10.22 11.91 35.95
N SER A 770 11.45 12.05 36.47
CA SER A 770 12.36 13.16 36.18
C SER A 770 13.04 13.10 34.80
N GLY A 771 12.95 11.96 34.11
CA GLY A 771 13.71 11.60 32.90
C GLY A 771 15.06 10.94 33.18
N GLU A 772 15.46 10.81 34.45
CA GLU A 772 16.72 10.17 34.81
C GLU A 772 16.63 8.64 34.69
N ALA A 773 17.74 7.99 34.33
CA ALA A 773 17.79 6.54 34.24
C ALA A 773 17.71 5.91 35.64
N GLU A 774 16.75 5.00 35.85
CA GLU A 774 16.70 4.21 37.07
C GLU A 774 17.89 3.23 37.12
N SER A 775 18.30 2.82 38.32
CA SER A 775 19.41 1.87 38.54
C SER A 775 19.01 0.44 38.15
N THR A 776 18.74 0.22 36.88
CA THR A 776 18.41 -1.08 36.29
C THR A 776 19.68 -1.84 35.88
N LYS A 777 19.55 -3.13 35.57
CA LYS A 777 20.63 -3.95 35.00
C LYS A 777 20.19 -4.47 33.65
N GLY A 778 21.11 -4.52 32.69
CA GLY A 778 20.89 -5.11 31.37
C GLY A 778 21.92 -6.18 31.05
N ARG A 779 21.71 -6.89 29.94
CA ARG A 779 22.72 -7.77 29.35
C ARG A 779 22.92 -7.42 27.88
N LEU A 780 24.16 -7.63 27.44
CA LEU A 780 24.53 -7.65 26.03
C LEU A 780 24.85 -9.10 25.66
N ILE A 781 24.14 -9.63 24.67
CA ILE A 781 24.27 -11.01 24.20
C ILE A 781 24.64 -10.99 22.70
N VAL A 782 25.60 -11.81 22.30
CA VAL A 782 26.00 -11.99 20.89
C VAL A 782 25.66 -13.41 20.47
N PHE A 783 24.92 -13.54 19.38
CA PHE A 783 24.56 -14.80 18.76
C PHE A 783 25.24 -14.94 17.39
N CYS A 784 25.56 -16.19 17.05
CA CYS A 784 25.93 -16.60 15.71
C CYS A 784 24.84 -17.54 15.17
N LEU A 785 24.42 -17.36 13.92
CA LEU A 785 23.59 -18.35 13.23
C LEU A 785 24.48 -19.49 12.75
N VAL A 786 24.19 -20.71 13.20
CA VAL A 786 24.95 -21.91 12.81
C VAL A 786 24.03 -22.86 12.06
N HIS A 787 24.51 -23.37 10.93
CA HIS A 787 23.84 -24.42 10.19
C HIS A 787 23.98 -25.76 10.93
N LYS A 788 22.86 -26.41 11.25
CA LYS A 788 22.86 -27.73 11.88
C LYS A 788 23.03 -28.82 10.81
N GLN A 789 24.25 -29.12 10.41
CA GLN A 789 24.51 -30.34 9.63
C GLN A 789 24.41 -31.55 10.57
N ASN A 790 23.53 -32.50 10.28
CA ASN A 790 23.54 -33.82 10.91
C ASN A 790 24.81 -34.55 10.44
N SER A 791 25.93 -34.35 11.12
CA SER A 791 27.19 -35.03 10.81
C SER A 791 27.23 -36.41 11.48
N ASP A 792 26.70 -37.41 10.78
CA ASP A 792 27.14 -38.80 10.90
C ASP A 792 28.05 -39.12 9.70
N SER A 793 29.29 -38.62 9.74
CA SER A 793 30.43 -39.22 9.03
C SER A 793 31.71 -38.49 9.40
N GLY A 794 32.65 -39.19 10.02
CA GLY A 794 33.97 -38.64 10.31
C GLY A 794 34.78 -38.37 9.05
N SER A 795 35.54 -37.28 9.05
CA SER A 795 36.84 -37.24 8.37
C SER A 795 37.66 -36.02 8.80
N MET A 796 38.77 -36.34 9.48
CA MET A 796 40.12 -35.83 9.25
C MET A 796 40.37 -34.31 9.26
N THR A 797 40.82 -33.86 10.43
CA THR A 797 41.78 -32.76 10.62
C THR A 797 42.99 -32.87 9.68
N LEU A 798 43.28 -31.81 8.94
CA LEU A 798 44.61 -31.52 8.37
C LEU A 798 45.23 -30.37 9.17
N CYS A 799 46.10 -30.74 10.12
CA CYS A 799 46.94 -29.79 10.86
C CYS A 799 48.33 -29.69 10.20
N SER A 800 48.81 -28.48 9.94
CA SER A 800 50.26 -28.23 9.78
C SER A 800 50.82 -27.65 11.10
N LYS A 801 51.60 -28.47 11.80
CA LYS A 801 52.34 -28.17 13.04
C LYS A 801 53.57 -27.28 12.80
N ALA A 802 53.99 -26.55 13.83
CA ALA A 802 55.39 -26.50 14.26
C ALA A 802 55.51 -26.20 15.79
N GLY A 803 56.17 -27.14 16.51
CA GLY A 803 56.91 -27.06 17.80
C GLY A 803 56.32 -26.31 19.02
N SER A 804 56.46 -26.72 20.27
CA SER A 804 57.22 -27.81 20.92
C SER A 804 56.83 -27.90 22.41
N SER A 805 56.66 -29.13 22.91
CA SER A 805 56.93 -29.66 24.27
C SER A 805 56.69 -28.81 25.54
N SER A 806 55.90 -29.34 26.48
CA SER A 806 56.45 -30.14 27.60
C SER A 806 55.37 -30.68 28.56
N GLN A 807 55.77 -31.75 29.24
CA GLN A 807 55.08 -32.71 30.10
C GLN A 807 54.26 -32.11 31.27
N ARG A 808 53.15 -32.78 31.65
CA ARG A 808 53.05 -33.57 32.90
C ARG A 808 51.68 -34.24 33.13
N THR A 809 51.71 -35.58 33.14
CA THR A 809 51.07 -36.51 34.10
C THR A 809 49.60 -36.34 34.52
N SER A 810 48.75 -37.24 34.00
CA SER A 810 47.88 -38.25 34.69
C SER A 810 47.58 -38.11 36.21
N PRO A 811 46.50 -38.72 36.78
CA PRO A 811 45.77 -39.90 36.27
C PRO A 811 44.21 -39.93 36.42
N PHE A 812 43.64 -40.90 35.70
CA PHE A 812 42.36 -41.62 35.86
C PHE A 812 42.13 -42.20 37.29
N PRO A 813 40.96 -42.78 37.69
CA PRO A 813 40.04 -43.58 36.84
C PRO A 813 38.51 -43.59 37.11
N GLU A 814 37.80 -44.08 36.07
CA GLU A 814 36.67 -45.03 35.98
C GLU A 814 35.49 -45.02 36.97
N ILE A 815 34.27 -45.17 36.43
CA ILE A 815 33.36 -46.32 36.67
C ILE A 815 32.29 -46.41 35.55
N VAL A 816 32.00 -47.67 35.19
CA VAL A 816 31.20 -48.22 34.08
C VAL A 816 29.76 -48.52 34.52
N CYS A 817 28.76 -48.44 33.62
CA CYS A 817 27.78 -49.54 33.35
C CYS A 817 26.71 -49.25 32.26
N TYR A 818 26.28 -50.36 31.65
CA TYR A 818 25.49 -50.60 30.42
C TYR A 818 23.94 -50.56 30.57
N ALA A 819 23.22 -50.43 29.43
CA ALA A 819 22.07 -51.28 28.98
C ALA A 819 21.49 -50.74 27.63
N THR A 820 21.63 -51.41 26.47
CA THR A 820 20.87 -52.49 25.79
C THR A 820 19.53 -52.15 25.09
N GLU A 821 19.39 -52.75 23.90
CA GLU A 821 18.49 -52.60 22.74
C GLU A 821 17.00 -52.93 22.95
N ARG A 822 16.14 -52.54 21.98
CA ARG A 822 15.19 -53.47 21.31
C ARG A 822 14.50 -52.89 20.05
N LEU A 823 14.57 -53.69 18.98
CA LEU A 823 13.82 -53.61 17.70
C LEU A 823 12.40 -54.19 17.82
N SER A 824 11.48 -53.80 16.93
CA SER A 824 10.43 -54.66 16.33
C SER A 824 9.77 -54.00 15.12
N SER A 825 9.45 -54.80 14.11
CA SER A 825 8.97 -54.46 12.77
C SER A 825 7.68 -55.24 12.40
N SER A 826 7.03 -54.78 11.31
CA SER A 826 6.14 -55.50 10.35
C SER A 826 4.61 -55.31 10.44
N SER A 827 3.99 -54.85 9.33
CA SER A 827 3.12 -55.67 8.42
C SER A 827 2.77 -54.90 7.12
N LEU A 828 2.42 -55.63 6.06
CA LEU A 828 2.50 -55.32 4.60
C LEU A 828 1.15 -55.44 3.84
N CYS A 829 1.12 -54.86 2.61
CA CYS A 829 0.30 -55.15 1.38
C CYS A 829 -1.07 -54.43 1.20
N SER A 830 -1.49 -53.91 0.03
CA SER A 830 -1.00 -53.90 -1.38
C SER A 830 -1.80 -52.92 -2.29
N SER A 831 -1.17 -52.44 -3.37
CA SER A 831 -1.57 -51.46 -4.43
C SER A 831 -2.41 -52.07 -5.60
N PRO A 832 -2.72 -51.37 -6.74
CA PRO A 832 -1.73 -50.94 -7.76
C PRO A 832 -1.92 -49.56 -8.44
N ASP A 833 -0.82 -48.83 -8.50
CA ASP A 833 -0.18 -47.98 -9.54
C ASP A 833 -0.95 -47.41 -10.75
N ASP A 834 -0.78 -46.09 -10.97
CA ASP A 834 -0.25 -45.55 -12.22
C ASP A 834 0.61 -44.30 -11.93
N ALA A 835 1.84 -44.33 -12.44
CA ALA A 835 2.93 -43.43 -12.07
C ALA A 835 3.13 -42.31 -13.10
N SER A 836 3.20 -41.06 -12.61
CA SER A 836 4.06 -40.01 -13.19
C SER A 836 4.34 -38.93 -12.14
N SER A 837 5.20 -39.25 -11.18
CA SER A 837 5.84 -38.26 -10.32
C SER A 837 7.11 -37.76 -11.01
N ASP A 838 7.04 -36.57 -11.61
CA ASP A 838 8.24 -35.82 -11.95
C ASP A 838 8.64 -35.01 -10.72
N GLY A 839 9.86 -35.26 -10.23
CA GLY A 839 10.30 -34.87 -8.90
C GLY A 839 10.58 -33.38 -8.78
N SER A 840 9.73 -32.66 -8.05
CA SER A 840 10.21 -31.53 -7.25
C SER A 840 10.90 -32.11 -6.02
N LYS A 841 12.23 -31.98 -5.94
CA LYS A 841 12.93 -32.11 -4.66
C LYS A 841 12.25 -31.15 -3.68
N LEU A 842 11.53 -31.68 -2.69
CA LEU A 842 11.30 -30.94 -1.46
C LEU A 842 12.70 -30.78 -0.85
N GLU A 843 13.26 -29.57 -0.93
CA GLU A 843 14.41 -29.22 -0.09
C GLU A 843 13.93 -29.34 1.36
N GLU A 844 14.45 -30.33 2.08
CA GLU A 844 14.35 -30.37 3.53
C GLU A 844 14.95 -29.05 4.04
N ILE A 845 14.12 -28.18 4.64
CA ILE A 845 14.53 -26.88 5.16
C ILE A 845 15.67 -27.10 6.16
N GLU A 846 16.87 -26.70 5.75
CA GLU A 846 18.08 -26.75 6.54
C GLU A 846 17.89 -25.94 7.83
N ALA A 847 17.93 -26.62 8.98
CA ALA A 847 17.61 -25.99 10.26
C ALA A 847 18.76 -25.08 10.74
N TRP A 848 18.62 -23.77 10.54
CA TRP A 848 19.47 -22.73 11.12
C TRP A 848 19.11 -22.52 12.60
N GLN A 849 20.12 -22.52 13.49
CA GLN A 849 19.93 -22.32 14.93
C GLN A 849 20.80 -21.18 15.47
N LEU A 850 20.24 -20.39 16.38
CA LEU A 850 20.96 -19.36 17.14
C LEU A 850 21.84 -19.99 18.23
N LYS A 851 23.15 -19.74 18.17
CA LYS A 851 24.10 -20.14 19.20
C LYS A 851 24.64 -18.92 19.92
N THR A 852 24.53 -18.89 21.25
CA THR A 852 25.11 -17.82 22.07
C THR A 852 26.63 -17.95 22.12
N THR A 853 27.31 -16.88 21.72
CA THR A 853 28.78 -16.81 21.64
C THR A 853 29.36 -15.98 22.79
N TYR A 854 28.67 -14.91 23.17
CA TYR A 854 29.08 -14.01 24.25
C TYR A 854 27.85 -13.50 25.01
N ALA A 855 27.96 -13.37 26.33
CA ALA A 855 26.96 -12.71 27.16
C ALA A 855 27.66 -11.98 28.31
N THR A 856 27.27 -10.73 28.60
CA THR A 856 27.83 -9.95 29.73
C THR A 856 26.80 -8.97 30.28
N THR A 857 26.78 -8.81 31.60
CA THR A 857 25.90 -7.89 32.33
C THR A 857 26.45 -6.48 32.34
N TRP A 858 25.59 -5.50 32.08
CA TRP A 858 25.91 -4.07 31.97
C TRP A 858 25.15 -3.26 33.04
N PRO A 859 25.72 -2.14 33.51
CA PRO A 859 25.05 -1.22 34.43
C PRO A 859 24.01 -0.38 33.66
N GLY A 860 22.74 -0.59 33.92
CA GLY A 860 21.62 -0.07 33.11
C GLY A 860 21.19 -1.04 32.01
N MET A 861 19.93 -0.92 31.60
CA MET A 861 19.39 -1.66 30.45
C MET A 861 19.99 -1.19 29.11
N VAL A 862 20.03 -2.08 28.13
CA VAL A 862 20.56 -1.82 26.80
C VAL A 862 19.42 -1.54 25.81
N LEU A 863 19.13 -0.27 25.53
CA LEU A 863 17.97 0.16 24.72
C LEU A 863 18.22 0.27 23.22
N ALA A 864 19.42 0.68 22.81
CA ALA A 864 19.77 0.93 21.42
C ALA A 864 21.14 0.35 21.08
N ILE A 865 21.22 -0.26 19.90
CA ILE A 865 22.44 -0.78 19.28
C ILE A 865 22.47 -0.26 17.85
N SER A 866 23.64 0.17 17.38
CA SER A 866 23.84 0.63 16.00
C SER A 866 25.19 0.15 15.46
N PRO A 867 25.28 -0.30 14.20
CA PRO A 867 26.56 -0.56 13.56
C PRO A 867 27.39 0.73 13.46
N TYR A 868 28.73 0.59 13.46
CA TYR A 868 29.64 1.72 13.35
C TYR A 868 30.96 1.36 12.63
N LEU A 869 31.26 2.07 11.53
CA LEU A 869 32.51 1.90 10.76
C LEU A 869 32.85 0.43 10.39
N ASP A 870 31.83 -0.40 10.12
CA ASP A 870 31.90 -1.83 9.75
C ASP A 870 32.67 -2.78 10.69
N ARG A 871 33.33 -2.26 11.73
CA ARG A 871 34.19 -3.01 12.67
C ARG A 871 33.79 -2.79 14.12
N TYR A 872 33.10 -1.69 14.38
CA TYR A 872 32.65 -1.29 15.70
C TYR A 872 31.12 -1.27 15.73
N PHE A 873 30.58 -1.17 16.93
CA PHE A 873 29.17 -0.89 17.12
C PHE A 873 28.99 -0.04 18.36
N LEU A 874 27.88 0.68 18.39
CA LEU A 874 27.46 1.46 19.54
C LEU A 874 26.43 0.68 20.34
N ALA A 875 26.51 0.76 21.66
CA ALA A 875 25.48 0.23 22.53
C ALA A 875 25.22 1.19 23.69
N SER A 876 23.94 1.51 23.93
CA SER A 876 23.49 2.32 25.07
C SER A 876 23.39 1.47 26.34
N SER A 877 23.57 2.08 27.50
CA SER A 877 23.37 1.50 28.83
C SER A 877 22.85 2.60 29.75
N GLY A 878 21.52 2.71 29.91
CA GLY A 878 20.90 3.83 30.62
C GLY A 878 21.26 5.20 30.04
N ASN A 879 21.93 6.06 30.82
CA ASN A 879 22.38 7.39 30.38
C ASN A 879 23.77 7.41 29.72
N SER A 880 24.43 6.26 29.62
CA SER A 880 25.77 6.13 29.01
C SER A 880 25.67 5.36 27.70
N PHE A 881 26.60 5.59 26.79
CA PHE A 881 26.75 4.77 25.58
C PHE A 881 28.22 4.43 25.36
N TYR A 882 28.47 3.30 24.69
CA TYR A 882 29.80 2.73 24.53
C TYR A 882 30.11 2.45 23.07
N VAL A 883 31.32 2.79 22.64
CA VAL A 883 31.90 2.29 21.39
C VAL A 883 32.52 0.93 21.69
N CYS A 884 31.99 -0.10 21.05
CA CYS A 884 32.39 -1.48 21.24
C CYS A 884 32.99 -2.04 19.95
N GLY A 885 33.89 -3.01 20.08
CA GLY A 885 34.47 -3.71 18.96
C GLY A 885 34.84 -5.14 19.32
N PHE A 886 34.98 -5.98 18.30
CA PHE A 886 35.47 -7.34 18.44
C PHE A 886 37.00 -7.30 18.34
N PRO A 887 37.74 -7.72 19.39
CA PRO A 887 39.19 -7.77 19.34
C PRO A 887 39.63 -8.83 18.32
N LEU A 888 40.65 -8.51 17.52
CA LEU A 888 41.22 -9.41 16.51
C LEU A 888 41.68 -10.76 17.11
N ASP A 889 42.11 -10.74 18.38
CA ASP A 889 42.56 -11.94 19.10
C ASP A 889 41.41 -12.93 19.42
N ASN A 890 40.17 -12.43 19.51
CA ASN A 890 39.00 -13.24 19.81
C ASN A 890 37.72 -12.56 19.31
N LEU A 891 37.32 -12.92 18.09
CA LEU A 891 36.11 -12.40 17.43
C LEU A 891 34.80 -12.73 18.17
N ASN A 892 34.87 -13.63 19.16
CA ASN A 892 33.75 -14.07 19.97
C ASN A 892 33.60 -13.30 21.29
N LYS A 893 34.37 -12.23 21.53
CA LYS A 893 34.26 -11.39 22.73
C LYS A 893 34.09 -9.93 22.36
N VAL A 894 33.30 -9.19 23.14
CA VAL A 894 33.14 -7.75 22.95
C VAL A 894 34.10 -6.99 23.86
N ARG A 895 34.80 -5.99 23.31
CA ARG A 895 35.63 -5.04 24.06
C ARG A 895 35.04 -3.63 23.98
N ARG A 896 34.91 -2.98 25.14
CA ARG A 896 34.55 -1.55 25.25
C ARG A 896 35.80 -0.70 25.00
N LEU A 897 35.70 0.26 24.07
CA LEU A 897 36.82 1.10 23.63
C LEU A 897 36.71 2.52 24.18
N ALA A 898 35.51 3.11 24.12
CA ALA A 898 35.23 4.45 24.62
C ALA A 898 33.84 4.51 25.27
N GLN A 899 33.62 5.49 26.13
CA GLN A 899 32.35 5.75 26.81
C GLN A 899 31.97 7.22 26.64
N GLY A 900 30.73 7.46 26.22
CA GLY A 900 30.07 8.76 26.30
C GLY A 900 28.96 8.73 27.35
N ARG A 901 28.64 9.88 27.93
CA ARG A 901 27.58 10.01 28.93
C ARG A 901 26.72 11.23 28.62
N THR A 902 25.42 11.02 28.72
CA THR A 902 24.38 12.03 28.59
C THR A 902 23.75 12.33 29.95
N ARG A 903 22.93 13.38 30.03
CA ARG A 903 22.27 13.77 31.27
C ARG A 903 21.11 12.84 31.60
N PHE A 904 20.24 12.57 30.62
CA PHE A 904 19.07 11.75 30.78
C PHE A 904 19.26 10.41 30.04
N MET A 905 18.20 9.62 29.90
CA MET A 905 18.29 8.28 29.31
C MET A 905 18.46 8.31 27.79
N VAL A 906 19.48 7.61 27.30
CA VAL A 906 19.70 7.42 25.87
C VAL A 906 18.62 6.49 25.30
N THR A 907 17.76 7.01 24.44
CA THR A 907 16.66 6.26 23.80
C THR A 907 17.06 5.70 22.44
N SER A 908 17.81 6.46 21.65
CA SER A 908 18.22 6.08 20.30
C SER A 908 19.70 6.41 20.03
N LEU A 909 20.32 5.57 19.21
CA LEU A 909 21.71 5.73 18.78
C LEU A 909 21.79 5.47 17.28
N THR A 910 22.38 6.40 16.54
CA THR A 910 22.73 6.18 15.13
C THR A 910 24.09 6.76 14.83
N ALA A 911 24.76 6.20 13.84
CA ALA A 911 26.06 6.68 13.42
C ALA A 911 26.20 6.67 11.90
N HIS A 912 26.90 7.67 11.39
CA HIS A 912 27.22 7.79 9.97
C HIS A 912 28.65 8.31 9.83
N SER A 913 29.51 7.52 9.20
CA SER A 913 30.96 7.80 9.10
C SER A 913 31.56 8.03 10.50
N THR A 914 32.13 9.20 10.79
CA THR A 914 32.73 9.56 12.09
C THR A 914 31.75 10.19 13.08
N ARG A 915 30.53 10.49 12.64
CA ARG A 915 29.51 11.19 13.42
C ARG A 915 28.60 10.20 14.12
N ILE A 916 28.30 10.50 15.37
CA ILE A 916 27.36 9.74 16.20
C ILE A 916 26.26 10.69 16.66
N ALA A 917 25.00 10.33 16.43
CA ALA A 917 23.84 11.01 16.96
C ALA A 917 23.26 10.20 18.12
N VAL A 918 23.07 10.87 19.25
CA VAL A 918 22.54 10.29 20.49
C VAL A 918 21.24 11.00 20.81
N GLY A 919 20.13 10.27 20.75
CA GLY A 919 18.82 10.76 21.15
C GLY A 919 18.62 10.53 22.64
N ASP A 920 18.28 11.60 23.36
CA ASP A 920 17.93 11.55 24.77
C ASP A 920 16.40 11.69 24.93
N CYS A 921 15.86 11.10 25.99
CA CYS A 921 14.43 11.15 26.30
C CYS A 921 13.90 12.57 26.58
N ARG A 922 14.77 13.58 26.78
CA ARG A 922 14.36 14.95 27.17
C ARG A 922 15.13 16.08 26.50
N ASP A 923 16.47 16.00 26.46
CA ASP A 923 17.35 17.06 25.94
C ASP A 923 17.51 17.04 24.40
N GLY A 924 16.66 16.29 23.69
CA GLY A 924 16.72 16.21 22.23
C GLY A 924 17.88 15.35 21.71
N VAL A 925 18.55 15.80 20.65
CA VAL A 925 19.64 15.06 20.00
C VAL A 925 20.99 15.73 20.21
N LEU A 926 21.99 14.92 20.55
CA LEU A 926 23.36 15.33 20.79
C LEU A 926 24.29 14.69 19.74
N PHE A 927 25.20 15.48 19.19
CA PHE A 927 26.21 14.97 18.25
C PHE A 927 27.55 14.73 18.95
N TYR A 928 28.10 13.56 18.70
CA TYR A 928 29.44 13.16 19.14
C TYR A 928 30.32 12.83 17.92
N SER A 929 31.62 13.04 18.10
CA SER A 929 32.65 12.58 17.17
C SER A 929 33.57 11.61 17.90
N TYR A 930 33.87 10.48 17.27
CA TYR A 930 34.80 9.49 17.80
C TYR A 930 36.17 9.62 17.13
N HIS A 931 37.19 9.87 17.94
CA HIS A 931 38.57 9.93 17.50
C HIS A 931 39.24 8.57 17.75
N GLU A 932 39.53 7.82 16.69
CA GLU A 932 40.05 6.45 16.79
C GLU A 932 41.44 6.39 17.45
N ASP A 933 42.32 7.34 17.12
CA ASP A 933 43.69 7.40 17.65
C ASP A 933 43.73 7.58 19.18
N SER A 934 42.86 8.45 19.70
CA SER A 934 42.79 8.78 21.12
C SER A 934 41.80 7.90 21.89
N LYS A 935 40.94 7.16 21.19
CA LYS A 935 39.80 6.40 21.73
C LYS A 935 38.93 7.27 22.65
N LYS A 936 38.72 8.52 22.25
CA LYS A 936 37.89 9.48 22.98
C LYS A 936 36.67 9.88 22.16
N LEU A 937 35.58 10.10 22.87
CA LEU A 937 34.34 10.67 22.35
C LEU A 937 34.27 12.13 22.78
N GLU A 938 34.06 13.01 21.81
CA GLU A 938 33.89 14.45 22.04
C GLU A 938 32.51 14.87 21.59
N GLN A 939 31.80 15.62 22.43
CA GLN A 939 30.52 16.23 22.07
C GLN A 939 30.77 17.46 21.22
N VAL A 940 30.04 17.57 20.12
CA VAL A 940 30.30 18.53 19.06
C VAL A 940 29.13 19.49 18.82
N TYR A 941 27.88 19.02 18.91
CA TYR A 941 26.71 19.89 18.79
C TYR A 941 25.62 19.44 19.75
N CYS A 942 24.72 20.35 20.12
CA CYS A 942 23.52 20.07 20.91
C CYS A 942 22.25 20.60 20.23
N ASP A 943 21.12 19.95 20.53
CA ASP A 943 19.80 20.45 20.14
C ASP A 943 19.44 21.68 21.00
N PRO A 944 19.07 22.82 20.38
CA PRO A 944 18.63 24.00 21.13
C PRO A 944 17.27 23.81 21.83
N SER A 945 16.51 22.78 21.48
CA SER A 945 15.14 22.55 21.93
C SER A 945 15.00 21.25 22.75
N GLN A 946 14.16 21.29 23.78
CA GLN A 946 13.81 20.11 24.56
C GLN A 946 12.79 19.27 23.78
N ARG A 947 13.20 18.07 23.33
CA ARG A 947 12.39 17.14 22.54
C ARG A 947 12.36 15.79 23.23
N LEU A 948 11.20 15.14 23.22
CA LEU A 948 11.06 13.78 23.73
C LEU A 948 11.40 12.81 22.59
N VAL A 949 12.68 12.52 22.39
CA VAL A 949 13.12 11.72 21.23
C VAL A 949 12.58 10.30 21.31
N ALA A 950 11.77 9.93 20.32
CA ALA A 950 11.32 8.56 20.09
C ALA A 950 12.40 7.76 19.35
N ASP A 951 12.85 8.28 18.19
CA ASP A 951 13.92 7.69 17.39
C ASP A 951 14.64 8.79 16.60
N CYS A 952 15.90 8.53 16.21
CA CYS A 952 16.71 9.49 15.45
C CYS A 952 17.50 8.77 14.35
N ILE A 953 17.73 9.43 13.21
CA ILE A 953 18.53 8.89 12.12
C ILE A 953 19.40 9.95 11.46
N LEU A 954 20.69 9.64 11.31
CA LEU A 954 21.62 10.46 10.54
C LEU A 954 21.41 10.23 9.04
N MET A 955 21.06 11.29 8.32
CA MET A 955 20.95 11.28 6.86
C MET A 955 22.33 11.39 6.23
N ASP A 956 23.09 12.37 6.73
CA ASP A 956 24.47 12.66 6.35
C ASP A 956 25.30 12.93 7.62
N VAL A 957 26.55 13.36 7.45
CA VAL A 957 27.42 13.76 8.57
C VAL A 957 26.87 14.99 9.35
N ASP A 958 26.10 15.83 8.68
CA ASP A 958 25.63 17.12 9.20
C ASP A 958 24.12 17.20 9.47
N THR A 959 23.34 16.22 9.00
CA THR A 959 21.88 16.29 8.97
C THR A 959 21.27 15.11 9.70
N VAL A 960 20.38 15.36 10.65
CA VAL A 960 19.67 14.32 11.44
C VAL A 960 18.16 14.52 11.36
N GLY A 961 17.44 13.43 11.10
CA GLY A 961 15.99 13.34 11.26
C GLY A 961 15.65 12.85 12.67
N VAL A 962 14.71 13.51 13.33
CA VAL A 962 14.32 13.23 14.72
C VAL A 962 12.81 13.07 14.79
N SER A 963 12.35 11.98 15.39
CA SER A 963 10.95 11.76 15.76
C SER A 963 10.73 12.11 17.22
N ASP A 964 9.70 12.90 17.51
CA ASP A 964 9.26 13.26 18.86
C ASP A 964 8.06 12.41 19.28
N ARG A 965 8.03 11.98 20.55
CA ARG A 965 6.87 11.32 21.19
C ARG A 965 5.61 12.18 21.24
N LYS A 966 5.70 13.47 20.96
CA LYS A 966 4.55 14.36 20.77
C LYS A 966 3.91 14.26 19.37
N GLY A 967 4.49 13.46 18.48
CA GLY A 967 3.98 13.22 17.12
C GLY A 967 4.46 14.23 16.06
N SER A 968 5.65 14.79 16.28
CA SER A 968 6.30 15.74 15.38
C SER A 968 7.60 15.14 14.85
N ILE A 969 7.91 15.35 13.56
CA ILE A 969 9.22 15.05 12.97
C ILE A 969 9.95 16.34 12.70
N SER A 970 11.24 16.38 12.98
CA SER A 970 12.11 17.54 12.75
C SER A 970 13.42 17.11 12.12
N VAL A 971 13.90 17.90 11.17
CA VAL A 971 15.22 17.73 10.55
C VAL A 971 16.12 18.85 11.05
N LEU A 972 17.22 18.47 11.68
CA LEU A 972 18.22 19.37 12.22
C LEU A 972 19.49 19.28 11.36
N SER A 973 20.13 20.42 11.12
CA SER A 973 21.36 20.53 10.34
C SER A 973 22.42 21.33 11.08
N CYS A 974 23.70 20.99 10.89
CA CYS A 974 24.81 21.84 11.30
C CYS A 974 24.83 23.15 10.50
N SER A 975 24.86 24.30 11.17
CA SER A 975 24.96 25.62 10.52
C SER A 975 26.40 26.01 10.14
N ASP A 976 27.40 25.49 10.87
CA ASP A 976 28.81 25.87 10.70
C ASP A 976 29.58 24.91 9.79
N ARG A 977 29.79 25.32 8.53
CA ARG A 977 30.69 24.62 7.58
C ARG A 977 32.18 24.86 7.87
N HIS A 978 32.50 25.70 8.85
CA HIS A 978 33.86 26.13 9.16
C HIS A 978 34.37 25.51 10.47
N GLY A 979 34.69 24.22 10.47
CA GLY A 979 35.71 23.52 11.30
C GLY A 979 35.83 23.75 12.83
N ASN A 980 35.11 24.67 13.44
CA ASN A 980 35.18 25.07 14.85
C ASN A 980 34.01 24.45 15.60
N ALA A 981 33.91 23.13 15.51
CA ALA A 981 32.82 22.38 16.09
C ALA A 981 33.08 22.20 17.59
N SER A 982 32.20 22.73 18.44
CA SER A 982 32.37 22.78 19.90
C SER A 982 31.03 22.48 20.60
N PRO A 983 31.01 21.97 21.85
CA PRO A 983 29.76 21.64 22.53
C PRO A 983 28.82 22.83 22.76
N GLU A 984 29.29 24.07 22.55
CA GLU A 984 28.50 25.31 22.59
C GLU A 984 27.77 25.60 21.26
N CYS A 985 28.08 24.88 20.19
CA CYS A 985 27.43 25.01 18.90
C CYS A 985 26.07 24.30 18.92
N ASN A 986 25.02 25.04 18.56
CA ASN A 986 23.67 24.50 18.45
C ASN A 986 23.39 23.98 17.04
N LEU A 987 22.59 22.93 16.96
CA LEU A 987 21.98 22.50 15.71
C LEU A 987 20.93 23.51 15.25
N ALA A 988 20.85 23.76 13.94
CA ALA A 988 19.83 24.60 13.35
C ALA A 988 18.66 23.73 12.88
N LEU A 989 17.43 24.11 13.24
CA LEU A 989 16.22 23.46 12.72
C LEU A 989 16.04 23.81 11.25
N SER A 990 16.18 22.82 10.37
CA SER A 990 15.98 23.00 8.92
C SER A 990 14.50 23.02 8.58
N CYS A 991 13.76 22.00 9.03
CA CYS A 991 12.33 21.85 8.81
C CYS A 991 11.68 21.01 9.91
N ALA A 992 10.36 21.18 10.08
CA ALA A 992 9.56 20.39 11.00
C ALA A 992 8.16 20.14 10.43
N TYR A 993 7.53 19.07 10.91
CA TYR A 993 6.19 18.65 10.51
C TYR A 993 5.47 17.97 11.67
N HIS A 994 4.28 18.45 12.00
CA HIS A 994 3.39 17.78 12.95
C HIS A 994 2.49 16.76 12.23
N MET A 995 2.68 15.48 12.54
CA MET A 995 1.89 14.39 11.96
C MET A 995 0.56 14.21 12.69
N GLY A 996 0.55 14.45 14.01
CA GLY A 996 -0.56 14.10 14.91
C GLY A 996 -0.50 12.66 15.42
N GLU A 997 0.52 11.90 15.02
CA GLU A 997 0.76 10.51 15.41
C GLU A 997 2.22 10.31 15.82
N ILE A 998 2.48 9.41 16.77
CA ILE A 998 3.84 9.12 17.24
C ILE A 998 4.53 8.17 16.26
N ALA A 999 5.64 8.61 15.66
CA ALA A 999 6.51 7.73 14.87
C ALA A 999 7.48 6.99 15.81
N MET A 1000 7.28 5.67 15.93
CA MET A 1000 8.02 4.78 16.83
C MET A 1000 9.42 4.44 16.31
N ARG A 1001 9.56 4.33 14.99
CA ARG A 1001 10.83 4.02 14.33
C ARG A 1001 10.95 4.85 13.06
N ILE A 1002 12.14 5.34 12.79
CA ILE A 1002 12.47 5.98 11.50
C ILE A 1002 13.62 5.24 10.83
N ARG A 1003 13.53 5.04 9.52
CA ARG A 1003 14.57 4.39 8.72
C ARG A 1003 14.86 5.20 7.46
N LYS A 1004 16.12 5.10 7.00
CA LYS A 1004 16.58 5.64 5.72
C LYS A 1004 16.26 4.58 4.67
N GLY A 1005 15.58 4.97 3.61
CA GLY A 1005 15.15 4.03 2.58
C GLY A 1005 14.04 4.60 1.74
N SER A 1006 13.96 4.17 0.50
CA SER A 1006 12.84 4.44 -0.39
C SER A 1006 11.98 3.19 -0.46
N PHE A 1007 10.66 3.36 -0.51
CA PHE A 1007 9.75 2.28 -0.89
C PHE A 1007 9.32 2.56 -2.32
N SER A 1008 10.27 2.40 -3.24
CA SER A 1008 10.06 2.70 -4.65
C SER A 1008 10.55 1.56 -5.50
N PHE A 1009 9.87 1.34 -6.62
CA PHE A 1009 10.31 0.35 -7.59
C PHE A 1009 11.53 0.87 -8.35
N GLY A 1010 12.70 0.27 -8.11
CA GLY A 1010 13.88 0.48 -8.95
C GLY A 1010 13.66 -0.14 -10.33
N LEU A 1011 13.39 0.68 -11.34
CA LEU A 1011 13.35 0.21 -12.74
C LEU A 1011 14.74 -0.34 -13.11
N PRO A 1012 14.86 -1.49 -13.79
CA PRO A 1012 16.17 -2.02 -14.20
C PRO A 1012 17.00 -1.07 -15.09
N ALA A 1013 16.34 -0.11 -15.76
CA ALA A 1013 17.00 0.93 -16.54
C ALA A 1013 17.64 2.04 -15.70
N ASP A 1014 17.21 2.23 -14.44
CA ASP A 1014 17.87 3.18 -13.55
C ASP A 1014 19.29 2.70 -13.23
N ASP A 1015 19.55 1.39 -13.12
CA ASP A 1015 20.93 0.88 -12.97
C ASP A 1015 21.83 1.13 -14.20
N LEU A 1016 21.25 1.10 -15.41
CA LEU A 1016 21.99 1.41 -16.64
C LEU A 1016 22.25 2.92 -16.80
N LEU A 1017 21.36 3.76 -16.26
CA LEU A 1017 21.59 5.21 -16.15
C LEU A 1017 22.53 5.54 -14.98
N MET A 1018 22.49 4.81 -13.87
CA MET A 1018 23.41 4.93 -12.73
C MET A 1018 24.84 4.52 -13.07
N ALA A 1019 25.03 3.62 -14.06
CA ALA A 1019 26.35 3.30 -14.60
C ALA A 1019 26.98 4.45 -15.41
N CYS A 1020 26.18 5.40 -15.91
CA CYS A 1020 26.65 6.58 -16.66
C CYS A 1020 26.57 7.91 -15.87
N ASP A 1021 25.61 8.08 -14.96
CA ASP A 1021 25.39 9.27 -14.12
C ASP A 1021 25.79 9.03 -12.66
N SER A 1022 27.03 8.60 -12.43
CA SER A 1022 27.56 8.21 -11.12
C SER A 1022 27.74 9.35 -10.08
N LEU A 1023 27.08 10.50 -10.24
CA LEU A 1023 27.31 11.68 -9.39
C LEU A 1023 26.07 12.50 -8.98
N ILE A 1024 24.84 12.23 -9.46
CA ILE A 1024 23.68 13.12 -9.14
C ILE A 1024 22.38 12.39 -8.75
N THR A 1025 22.06 11.22 -9.31
CA THR A 1025 20.78 10.53 -9.02
C THR A 1025 20.85 9.53 -7.86
N THR A 1026 22.04 9.06 -7.48
CA THR A 1026 22.27 8.18 -6.32
C THR A 1026 21.92 8.86 -4.99
N ASP A 1027 21.92 10.20 -4.93
CA ASP A 1027 21.71 10.95 -3.68
C ASP A 1027 20.24 11.12 -3.30
N ALA A 1028 19.32 11.04 -4.27
CA ALA A 1028 17.90 11.32 -4.02
C ALA A 1028 17.16 10.14 -3.34
N SER A 1029 17.40 8.89 -3.79
CA SER A 1029 16.80 7.69 -3.18
C SER A 1029 17.43 7.35 -1.83
N ASN A 1030 18.70 7.72 -1.63
CA ASN A 1030 19.34 7.57 -0.33
C ASN A 1030 18.73 8.53 0.69
N ASN A 1031 18.27 9.72 0.31
CA ASN A 1031 17.86 10.75 1.29
C ASN A 1031 16.37 10.76 1.66
N THR A 1032 15.63 9.67 1.40
CA THR A 1032 14.23 9.51 1.86
C THR A 1032 14.16 8.93 3.27
N ILE A 1033 13.23 9.45 4.07
CA ILE A 1033 12.96 9.00 5.44
C ILE A 1033 11.63 8.28 5.47
N MET A 1034 11.60 7.06 6.00
CA MET A 1034 10.38 6.32 6.28
C MET A 1034 10.11 6.36 7.78
N ALA A 1035 8.92 6.77 8.16
CA ALA A 1035 8.47 6.87 9.54
C ALA A 1035 7.28 5.93 9.79
N MET A 1036 7.39 5.13 10.84
CA MET A 1036 6.42 4.10 11.18
C MET A 1036 5.71 4.49 12.46
N THR A 1037 4.38 4.56 12.41
CA THR A 1037 3.60 5.17 13.49
C THR A 1037 2.88 4.16 14.38
N LEU A 1038 2.52 4.63 15.58
CA LEU A 1038 1.71 3.88 16.54
C LEU A 1038 0.29 3.58 16.02
N LEU A 1039 -0.29 4.45 15.20
CA LEU A 1039 -1.63 4.23 14.64
C LEU A 1039 -1.62 3.40 13.35
N GLY A 1040 -0.46 2.85 12.96
CA GLY A 1040 -0.34 1.94 11.81
C GLY A 1040 -0.12 2.62 10.47
N SER A 1041 0.10 3.93 10.45
CA SER A 1041 0.46 4.73 9.27
C SER A 1041 1.95 4.57 8.93
N ILE A 1042 2.24 4.51 7.62
CA ILE A 1042 3.59 4.55 7.05
C ILE A 1042 3.73 5.88 6.31
N ILE A 1043 4.66 6.72 6.74
CA ILE A 1043 4.85 8.05 6.17
C ILE A 1043 6.23 8.11 5.53
N ILE A 1044 6.30 8.59 4.29
CA ILE A 1044 7.56 8.73 3.54
C ILE A 1044 7.81 10.22 3.29
N PHE A 1045 8.99 10.69 3.70
CA PHE A 1045 9.46 12.04 3.44
C PHE A 1045 10.43 12.02 2.26
N ILE A 1046 10.09 12.78 1.22
CA ILE A 1046 10.87 12.87 -0.02
C ILE A 1046 11.59 14.22 -0.07
N PRO A 1047 12.90 14.25 -0.38
CA PRO A 1047 13.62 15.50 -0.62
C PRO A 1047 13.14 16.13 -1.93
N LEU A 1048 12.79 17.41 -1.89
CA LEU A 1048 12.40 18.20 -3.07
C LEU A 1048 13.45 19.24 -3.39
N SER A 1049 13.59 19.58 -4.68
CA SER A 1049 14.39 20.74 -5.06
C SER A 1049 13.70 22.03 -4.61
N ARG A 1050 14.47 23.10 -4.50
CA ARG A 1050 13.93 24.40 -4.04
C ARG A 1050 12.85 24.95 -4.98
N GLU A 1051 13.03 24.81 -6.29
CA GLU A 1051 12.07 25.32 -7.28
C GLU A 1051 10.75 24.56 -7.21
N GLU A 1052 10.81 23.23 -7.02
CA GLU A 1052 9.63 22.38 -6.85
C GLU A 1052 8.91 22.68 -5.54
N HIS A 1053 9.65 22.88 -4.45
CA HIS A 1053 9.08 23.25 -3.15
C HIS A 1053 8.33 24.59 -3.20
N GLU A 1054 8.94 25.64 -3.77
CA GLU A 1054 8.30 26.97 -3.89
C GLU A 1054 7.02 26.90 -4.76
N LEU A 1055 7.02 26.08 -5.80
CA LEU A 1055 5.84 25.86 -6.64
C LEU A 1055 4.72 25.14 -5.88
N LEU A 1056 5.03 24.02 -5.23
CA LEU A 1056 4.05 23.18 -4.52
C LEU A 1056 3.53 23.86 -3.26
N GLU A 1057 4.33 24.67 -2.57
CA GLU A 1057 3.89 25.49 -1.43
C GLU A 1057 2.76 26.44 -1.87
N ALA A 1058 2.91 27.08 -3.03
CA ALA A 1058 1.88 27.96 -3.58
C ALA A 1058 0.60 27.20 -3.99
N VAL A 1059 0.72 25.93 -4.42
CA VAL A 1059 -0.44 25.08 -4.75
C VAL A 1059 -1.15 24.64 -3.47
N GLN A 1060 -0.41 24.17 -2.47
CA GLN A 1060 -0.95 23.76 -1.17
C GLN A 1060 -1.71 24.89 -0.47
N ALA A 1061 -1.17 26.11 -0.49
CA ALA A 1061 -1.83 27.27 0.10
C ALA A 1061 -3.21 27.56 -0.54
N ARG A 1062 -3.36 27.29 -1.85
CA ARG A 1062 -4.64 27.46 -2.55
C ARG A 1062 -5.61 26.31 -2.25
N LEU A 1063 -5.11 25.07 -2.20
CA LEU A 1063 -5.90 23.89 -1.85
C LEU A 1063 -6.47 23.98 -0.43
N ALA A 1064 -5.69 24.48 0.53
CA ALA A 1064 -6.13 24.59 1.93
C ALA A 1064 -7.35 25.52 2.11
N VAL A 1065 -7.57 26.48 1.19
CA VAL A 1065 -8.65 27.47 1.27
C VAL A 1065 -9.80 27.15 0.31
N HIS A 1066 -9.54 26.39 -0.76
CA HIS A 1066 -10.54 26.11 -1.78
C HIS A 1066 -11.69 25.24 -1.21
N PRO A 1067 -12.98 25.58 -1.45
CA PRO A 1067 -14.12 24.89 -0.81
C PRO A 1067 -14.20 23.37 -1.03
N LEU A 1068 -13.69 22.87 -2.15
CA LEU A 1068 -13.70 21.42 -2.44
C LEU A 1068 -12.63 20.64 -1.67
N THR A 1069 -11.55 21.28 -1.23
CA THR A 1069 -10.36 20.64 -0.64
C THR A 1069 -10.05 21.15 0.77
N ALA A 1070 -10.75 22.18 1.24
CA ALA A 1070 -10.58 22.73 2.57
C ALA A 1070 -10.89 21.68 3.66
N PRO A 1071 -10.15 21.69 4.79
CA PRO A 1071 -10.37 20.74 5.89
C PRO A 1071 -11.84 20.73 6.37
N ILE A 1072 -12.45 19.53 6.40
CA ILE A 1072 -13.89 19.34 6.69
C ILE A 1072 -14.30 19.90 8.06
N LEU A 1073 -13.43 19.80 9.07
CA LEU A 1073 -13.68 20.29 10.42
C LEU A 1073 -13.48 21.81 10.58
N GLY A 1074 -13.08 22.52 9.52
CA GLY A 1074 -12.83 23.96 9.55
C GLY A 1074 -11.53 24.39 10.24
N ASN A 1075 -10.65 23.43 10.57
CA ASN A 1075 -9.33 23.71 11.14
C ASN A 1075 -8.42 24.38 10.10
N ASP A 1076 -7.57 25.33 10.52
CA ASP A 1076 -6.50 25.84 9.67
C ASP A 1076 -5.42 24.76 9.50
N HIS A 1077 -5.26 24.31 8.24
CA HIS A 1077 -4.24 23.33 7.86
C HIS A 1077 -2.83 23.76 8.30
N SER A 1078 -2.52 25.05 8.12
CA SER A 1078 -1.19 25.58 8.36
C SER A 1078 -0.87 25.63 9.85
N GLU A 1079 -1.86 25.92 10.70
CA GLU A 1079 -1.75 25.89 12.16
C GLU A 1079 -1.56 24.47 12.66
N PHE A 1080 -2.39 23.53 12.17
CA PHE A 1080 -2.31 22.13 12.56
C PHE A 1080 -0.94 21.50 12.24
N ARG A 1081 -0.43 21.69 11.02
CA ARG A 1081 0.85 21.12 10.58
C ARG A 1081 2.09 21.81 11.17
N SER A 1082 1.94 23.05 11.66
CA SER A 1082 3.02 23.80 12.31
C SER A 1082 2.95 23.80 13.85
N ARG A 1083 2.07 22.97 14.43
CA ARG A 1083 2.00 22.78 15.88
C ARG A 1083 3.38 22.42 16.43
N GLU A 1084 3.77 23.07 17.52
CA GLU A 1084 5.09 22.92 18.18
C GLU A 1084 6.32 23.34 17.36
N THR A 1085 6.13 23.84 16.13
CA THR A 1085 7.23 24.34 15.29
C THR A 1085 7.54 25.79 15.65
N PRO A 1086 8.80 26.18 15.87
CA PRO A 1086 9.15 27.57 16.13
C PRO A 1086 8.86 28.45 14.91
N VAL A 1087 8.43 29.68 15.18
CA VAL A 1087 8.08 30.69 14.16
C VAL A 1087 9.29 30.96 13.27
N GLY A 1088 9.18 30.69 11.96
CA GLY A 1088 10.21 30.95 10.95
C GLY A 1088 10.97 29.72 10.42
N ALA A 1089 10.70 28.51 10.93
CA ALA A 1089 11.24 27.28 10.34
C ALA A 1089 10.59 26.98 8.98
N ARG A 1090 11.32 26.34 8.05
CA ARG A 1090 10.75 25.92 6.76
C ARG A 1090 9.75 24.79 6.98
N LYS A 1091 8.60 24.87 6.31
CA LYS A 1091 7.54 23.88 6.42
C LYS A 1091 7.79 22.72 5.45
N ILE A 1092 7.60 21.50 5.96
CA ILE A 1092 7.45 20.32 5.11
C ILE A 1092 6.06 20.39 4.46
N LEU A 1093 5.97 20.06 3.17
CA LEU A 1093 4.72 20.07 2.42
C LEU A 1093 3.90 18.80 2.73
N ASP A 1094 2.59 18.96 2.79
CA ASP A 1094 1.64 17.88 3.05
C ASP A 1094 1.27 17.18 1.74
N GLY A 1095 1.83 15.98 1.55
CA GLY A 1095 1.58 15.16 0.37
C GLY A 1095 0.11 14.76 0.21
N ASP A 1096 -0.62 14.58 1.31
CA ASP A 1096 -2.03 14.17 1.26
C ASP A 1096 -2.89 15.33 0.73
N MET A 1097 -2.63 16.55 1.19
CA MET A 1097 -3.28 17.75 0.68
C MET A 1097 -2.97 17.98 -0.80
N LEU A 1098 -1.71 17.83 -1.20
CA LEU A 1098 -1.28 17.97 -2.60
C LEU A 1098 -1.86 16.89 -3.51
N SER A 1099 -2.05 15.67 -2.99
CA SER A 1099 -2.62 14.55 -3.77
C SER A 1099 -4.06 14.79 -4.19
N GLN A 1100 -4.84 15.55 -3.39
CA GLN A 1100 -6.20 15.93 -3.75
C GLN A 1100 -6.28 16.73 -5.05
N PHE A 1101 -5.21 17.46 -5.41
CA PHE A 1101 -5.16 18.17 -6.70
C PHE A 1101 -5.27 17.21 -7.90
N LEU A 1102 -4.72 15.99 -7.79
CA LEU A 1102 -4.80 14.97 -8.82
C LEU A 1102 -6.20 14.34 -8.92
N GLU A 1103 -7.03 14.50 -7.89
CA GLU A 1103 -8.41 14.05 -7.86
C GLU A 1103 -9.39 15.07 -8.47
N LEU A 1104 -8.98 16.33 -8.68
CA LEU A 1104 -9.83 17.38 -9.26
C LEU A 1104 -9.90 17.30 -10.79
N THR A 1105 -11.00 17.79 -11.39
CA THR A 1105 -11.12 17.96 -12.86
C THR A 1105 -10.15 19.01 -13.38
N SER A 1106 -9.85 18.96 -14.69
CA SER A 1106 -9.06 20.00 -15.36
C SER A 1106 -9.61 21.42 -15.13
N ALA A 1107 -10.93 21.60 -15.16
CA ALA A 1107 -11.58 22.88 -14.90
C ALA A 1107 -11.46 23.34 -13.43
N GLU A 1108 -11.58 22.41 -12.48
CA GLU A 1108 -11.39 22.70 -11.05
C GLU A 1108 -9.92 22.97 -10.72
N GLN A 1109 -8.97 22.27 -11.35
CA GLN A 1109 -7.53 22.54 -11.22
C GLN A 1109 -7.20 23.96 -11.69
N ASP A 1110 -7.71 24.37 -12.85
CA ASP A 1110 -7.59 25.74 -13.33
C ASP A 1110 -8.20 26.74 -12.35
N ALA A 1111 -9.39 26.44 -11.80
CA ALA A 1111 -10.05 27.28 -10.80
C ALA A 1111 -9.21 27.44 -9.53
N VAL A 1112 -8.65 26.34 -9.00
CA VAL A 1112 -7.74 26.36 -7.85
C VAL A 1112 -6.53 27.22 -8.13
N LEU A 1113 -5.85 27.05 -9.27
CA LEU A 1113 -4.65 27.83 -9.60
C LEU A 1113 -4.95 29.31 -9.87
N SER A 1114 -6.17 29.63 -10.30
CA SER A 1114 -6.62 31.00 -10.54
C SER A 1114 -6.90 31.81 -9.26
N LEU A 1115 -7.02 31.14 -8.10
CA LEU A 1115 -7.22 31.82 -6.82
C LEU A 1115 -6.03 32.74 -6.49
N PRO A 1116 -6.28 34.03 -6.18
CA PRO A 1116 -5.23 34.90 -5.70
C PRO A 1116 -4.78 34.41 -4.32
N LEU A 1117 -3.47 34.28 -4.11
CA LEU A 1117 -2.94 34.05 -2.77
C LEU A 1117 -3.37 35.24 -1.91
N ALA A 1118 -4.21 34.99 -0.92
CA ALA A 1118 -4.50 35.97 0.11
C ALA A 1118 -3.17 36.32 0.77
N SER A 1119 -2.78 37.60 0.70
CA SER A 1119 -1.67 38.12 1.49
C SER A 1119 -2.01 37.88 2.96
N THR A 1120 -1.33 36.94 3.60
CA THR A 1120 -1.35 36.84 5.05
C THR A 1120 -0.70 38.11 5.60
N ASP A 1121 -1.56 39.04 6.01
CA ASP A 1121 -1.19 40.30 6.66
C ASP A 1121 -0.62 40.01 8.06
N THR A 1122 0.64 39.59 8.15
CA THR A 1122 1.63 40.05 9.14
C THR A 1122 2.97 39.37 8.88
N PHE A 1123 4.06 40.12 9.06
CA PHE A 1123 5.48 39.77 8.88
C PHE A 1123 6.08 40.06 7.49
N LYS A 1124 6.47 41.33 7.34
CA LYS A 1124 7.56 41.76 6.46
C LYS A 1124 8.86 41.07 6.88
N THR A 1125 9.35 40.10 6.11
CA THR A 1125 10.79 39.94 5.78
C THR A 1125 11.01 38.95 4.66
N CYS A 1126 11.55 39.46 3.54
CA CYS A 1126 12.33 38.78 2.51
C CYS A 1126 11.70 37.55 1.78
N VAL A 1127 10.59 37.76 1.07
CA VAL A 1127 10.26 36.94 -0.11
C VAL A 1127 10.26 37.87 -1.31
N LYS A 1128 11.15 37.63 -2.29
CA LYS A 1128 11.06 38.31 -3.59
C LYS A 1128 9.67 38.00 -4.16
N PRO A 1129 8.96 38.97 -4.76
CA PRO A 1129 7.65 38.70 -5.35
C PRO A 1129 7.83 37.60 -6.39
N ILE A 1130 7.24 36.42 -6.13
CA ILE A 1130 7.16 35.35 -7.11
C ILE A 1130 6.46 35.95 -8.33
N SER A 1131 7.10 35.82 -9.48
CA SER A 1131 6.62 36.35 -10.74
C SER A 1131 5.14 36.01 -10.94
N SER A 1132 4.36 37.01 -11.32
CA SER A 1132 2.94 36.96 -11.70
C SER A 1132 2.68 36.17 -13.00
N LEU A 1133 3.42 35.09 -13.24
CA LEU A 1133 3.22 34.18 -14.35
C LEU A 1133 2.17 33.13 -13.92
N PRO A 1134 1.14 32.88 -14.74
CA PRO A 1134 0.17 31.83 -14.44
C PRO A 1134 0.89 30.49 -14.37
N ILE A 1135 0.74 29.80 -13.24
CA ILE A 1135 1.28 28.45 -13.06
C ILE A 1135 0.52 27.52 -14.02
N PRO A 1136 1.16 26.88 -14.99
CA PRO A 1136 0.46 25.98 -15.90
C PRO A 1136 0.08 24.68 -15.17
N VAL A 1137 -1.20 24.28 -15.24
CA VAL A 1137 -1.73 23.04 -14.65
C VAL A 1137 -0.85 21.84 -15.01
N ASN A 1138 -0.48 21.72 -16.30
CA ASN A 1138 0.34 20.63 -16.80
C ASN A 1138 1.67 20.47 -16.05
N ARG A 1139 2.30 21.58 -15.63
CA ARG A 1139 3.57 21.51 -14.89
C ARG A 1139 3.36 21.01 -13.47
N VAL A 1140 2.27 21.40 -12.82
CA VAL A 1140 1.91 20.95 -11.47
C VAL A 1140 1.52 19.47 -11.50
N VAL A 1141 0.69 19.06 -12.46
CA VAL A 1141 0.29 17.65 -12.62
C VAL A 1141 1.50 16.78 -12.91
N GLN A 1142 2.40 17.17 -13.81
CA GLN A 1142 3.62 16.42 -14.08
C GLN A 1142 4.50 16.25 -12.84
N LEU A 1143 4.68 17.32 -12.06
CA LEU A 1143 5.48 17.28 -10.84
C LEU A 1143 4.83 16.39 -9.77
N LEU A 1144 3.52 16.52 -9.56
CA LEU A 1144 2.79 15.71 -8.60
C LEU A 1144 2.72 14.23 -9.01
N GLU A 1145 2.53 13.93 -10.30
CA GLU A 1145 2.59 12.56 -10.82
C GLU A 1145 3.99 11.97 -10.64
N GLN A 1146 5.06 12.75 -10.82
CA GLN A 1146 6.44 12.32 -10.56
C GLN A 1146 6.67 12.00 -9.08
N VAL A 1147 6.23 12.87 -8.17
CA VAL A 1147 6.36 12.66 -6.71
C VAL A 1147 5.49 11.49 -6.24
N HIS A 1148 4.26 11.38 -6.75
CA HIS A 1148 3.35 10.27 -6.43
C HIS A 1148 3.85 8.93 -6.98
N TYR A 1149 4.59 8.93 -8.10
CA TYR A 1149 5.24 7.74 -8.63
C TYR A 1149 6.44 7.29 -7.79
N ALA A 1150 7.23 8.22 -7.25
CA ALA A 1150 8.30 7.86 -6.32
C ALA A 1150 7.77 7.14 -5.05
N LEU A 1151 6.46 7.22 -4.79
CA LEU A 1151 5.78 6.59 -3.66
C LEU A 1151 5.04 5.27 -4.00
N ASN A 1152 4.79 4.94 -5.27
CA ASN A 1152 3.95 3.80 -5.70
C ASN A 1152 4.57 2.99 -6.83
#